data_AF-A0A820F7V6-F1
#
_entry.id   AF-A0A820F7V6-F1
#
_cell.length_a   1.000
_cell.length_b   1.000
_cell.length_c   1.000
_cell.angle_alpha   90.00
_cell.angle_beta   90.00
_cell.angle_gamma   90.00
#
_symmetry.space_group_name_H-M   'P 1'
#
loop_
_entity.id
_entity.type
_entity.pdbx_description
1 polymer ?
#
loop_
_entity_poly.entity_id
_entity_poly.type
_entity_poly.pdbx_seq_one_letter_code
_entity_poly.pdbx_strand_id
1 'polypeptide(L)'
;GWLKYQVLWDLEPNDVFQRLGDNIQSWFECLKDIKESRQTLDTQETYKAFGPLIMDFSKIQSKIGVKYDNWHQDVLRKFGQIIQTVATEFHTNVSEYRNNLETKSVDSGNLDDTVQLIDTIETVRQTQADDEIKMKQLLEAQRLLERQRYSFPDNWTSADTIQNSWTSMNDILKRKEQVIEKKLHKIQEKVRGEVQTMDTKTKEILEDWATKKPIGGDLKPHDAIRQLAQYEAKLSEQLEKRTNLNKAKQSVKMQESGHVDHLEKRLRADLVELDEIRNVWKSLENVCNRLEELKDTQWITVQPKKLKTSIEELLSLMTAMVPSVKNYHSYHAVKSNIESYLKMIPFISELKSEALKDRHWKEMIKILDLTTTWSNMSDLTLRDIWDQADNLKKTEHLLRDVMINAQGEKALEEFLKQISEQWKIYQLELIDYQKKCKVIKSWDDLFTKAKENLSNILSMKLSPYFKSFEAETLSWDDKLNRIINIFDIWIDVQRRWVYLEGIFTSSTDIAQLLPNESQKFQSVANEFVGLLKKVEKSPLVLDVIAIPNVQKLLERLAESLTKIQKALGEYLERQRAAFPRFYFIGDEDLLEMIGNSNNLIRLQKHFKKMFAGVHSLIINDNDQALIDGVQSNEGEKVKFYNPISIKQHPNINDWLTRVEKEISLTLAKLLAQSIPELLTIQKNSNNKQEFIDWLDQYQAQLVVLAFQVSWSENIQDLLSRKSNIDLQPALNQIESTLGMLADLVLADQPIVRRRKLEHLIIEHVHKRDVTRALIDKKVNTPTNFEWLAQMRLYFEPKHENVLEQLKIRMANAEFHYGFEYLGLQDRLVQTPLTDRCFLTMTQALHAKFGGSPFGPAGTGKTESVKALGNALGRFVLVFNCDEAFDFQAMGRIFVGLCQVGAWGCFDEFNRLEERMLSAVSQQIQTIQEALRQQSASNKSTLKIELVGKSVTVNSNMAIFITMNPGYAGRSNLPDNLKMLFRSLAMTVPDKVLIAQVMLYSQGFRQAEILSKKIVPLFTLLSEQLSSQSHYDFGLRSLKSVLVMAGNIKRERIKNDIQNDNEQEIVIQAIMDSFVPRLVADDLVLLNSLLNDVFPNATYNRPPMTRLREEIENVAKQMFLVCDKLWIEKVLQLYQITNLNHGLMLVGPTCCGML
;
A
#
# COMPACT_ATOMS: atom_id res chain seq x y z
N GLY A 1 72.72 2.36 -27.76
CA GLY A 1 71.32 1.87 -27.69
C GLY A 1 70.41 3.02 -28.05
N TRP A 2 69.42 2.79 -28.92
CA TRP A 2 68.62 3.82 -29.60
C TRP A 2 67.88 4.80 -28.67
N LEU A 3 67.65 4.45 -27.41
CA LEU A 3 67.05 5.32 -26.37
C LEU A 3 67.78 6.65 -26.18
N LYS A 4 69.10 6.74 -26.43
CA LYS A 4 69.84 8.01 -26.30
C LYS A 4 69.38 9.09 -27.30
N TYR A 5 68.79 8.70 -28.43
CA TYR A 5 68.31 9.64 -29.45
C TYR A 5 66.91 10.17 -29.17
N GLN A 6 66.21 9.64 -28.16
CA GLN A 6 64.86 10.10 -27.79
C GLN A 6 64.85 11.60 -27.42
N VAL A 7 65.94 12.08 -26.84
CA VAL A 7 66.16 13.49 -26.45
C VAL A 7 65.93 14.47 -27.60
N LEU A 8 66.11 14.06 -28.86
CA LEU A 8 65.88 14.91 -30.05
C LEU A 8 64.40 15.22 -30.31
N TRP A 9 63.50 14.44 -29.72
CA TRP A 9 62.05 14.65 -29.79
C TRP A 9 61.50 15.30 -28.52
N ASP A 10 62.13 15.06 -27.38
CA ASP A 10 61.69 15.58 -26.08
C ASP A 10 62.16 17.02 -25.83
N LEU A 11 63.26 17.45 -26.45
CA LEU A 11 63.73 18.84 -26.37
C LEU A 11 62.91 19.75 -27.28
N GLU A 12 62.49 20.90 -26.77
CA GLU A 12 62.00 22.00 -27.59
C GLU A 12 63.16 22.93 -28.00
N PRO A 13 63.19 23.44 -29.25
CA PRO A 13 64.25 24.35 -29.70
C PRO A 13 64.41 25.60 -28.83
N ASN A 14 63.30 26.12 -28.30
CA ASN A 14 63.30 27.32 -27.47
C ASN A 14 64.04 27.13 -26.14
N ASP A 15 63.98 25.95 -25.52
CA ASP A 15 64.69 25.68 -24.27
C ASP A 15 66.21 25.69 -24.48
N VAL A 16 66.66 25.16 -25.63
CA VAL A 16 68.07 25.19 -26.02
C VAL A 16 68.51 26.63 -26.29
N PHE A 17 67.69 27.41 -27.01
CA PHE A 17 67.98 28.81 -27.30
C PHE A 17 68.05 29.67 -26.03
N GLN A 18 67.14 29.46 -25.06
CA GLN A 18 67.18 30.16 -23.77
C GLN A 18 68.44 29.83 -22.96
N ARG A 19 68.89 28.57 -23.01
CA ARG A 19 70.07 28.13 -22.25
C ARG A 19 71.38 28.63 -22.84
N LEU A 20 71.45 28.77 -24.17
CA LEU A 20 72.62 29.33 -24.85
C LEU A 20 72.66 30.87 -24.77
N GLY A 21 71.49 31.51 -24.66
CA GLY A 21 71.37 32.97 -24.52
C GLY A 21 72.02 33.71 -25.68
N ASP A 22 72.69 34.83 -25.40
CA ASP A 22 73.35 35.67 -26.41
C ASP A 22 74.88 35.46 -26.46
N ASN A 23 75.43 34.49 -25.73
CA ASN A 23 76.87 34.25 -25.70
C ASN A 23 77.35 33.55 -26.98
N ILE A 24 77.89 34.33 -27.91
CA ILE A 24 78.39 33.89 -29.21
C ILE A 24 79.32 32.66 -29.10
N GLN A 25 80.20 32.61 -28.10
CA GLN A 25 81.16 31.51 -27.91
C GLN A 25 80.46 30.16 -27.63
N SER A 26 79.40 30.17 -26.83
CA SER A 26 78.62 28.98 -26.49
C SER A 26 77.86 28.43 -27.70
N TRP A 27 77.40 29.31 -28.59
CA TRP A 27 76.77 28.90 -29.85
C TRP A 27 77.75 28.24 -30.83
N PHE A 28 78.99 28.74 -30.87
CA PHE A 28 80.07 28.12 -31.65
C PHE A 28 80.32 26.67 -31.22
N GLU A 29 80.42 26.42 -29.92
CA GLU A 29 80.63 25.07 -29.37
C GLU A 29 79.44 24.15 -29.66
N CYS A 30 78.21 24.63 -29.45
CA CYS A 30 76.99 23.87 -29.72
C CYS A 30 76.88 23.41 -31.18
N LEU A 31 77.16 24.29 -32.15
CA LEU A 31 77.13 23.94 -33.58
C LEU A 31 78.20 22.89 -33.94
N LYS A 32 79.34 22.89 -33.25
CA LYS A 32 80.38 21.89 -33.43
C LYS A 32 79.95 20.52 -32.86
N ASP A 33 79.36 20.52 -31.67
CA ASP A 33 78.92 19.31 -30.98
C ASP A 33 77.76 18.59 -31.71
N ILE A 34 76.83 19.35 -32.29
CA ILE A 34 75.74 18.79 -33.12
C ILE A 34 76.31 18.07 -34.34
N LYS A 35 77.34 18.65 -34.97
CA LYS A 35 77.99 18.07 -36.14
C LYS A 35 78.75 16.80 -35.81
N GLU A 36 79.49 16.78 -34.69
CA GLU A 36 80.20 15.58 -34.22
C GLU A 36 79.21 14.46 -33.82
N SER A 37 78.11 14.81 -33.15
CA SER A 37 77.07 13.85 -32.76
C SER A 37 76.36 13.21 -33.96
N ARG A 38 76.12 13.98 -35.04
CA ARG A 38 75.53 13.47 -36.28
C ARG A 38 76.39 12.38 -36.93
N GLN A 39 77.72 12.52 -36.90
CA GLN A 39 78.64 11.54 -37.50
C GLN A 39 78.54 10.15 -36.84
N THR A 40 78.09 10.08 -35.58
CA THR A 40 77.92 8.79 -34.88
C THR A 40 76.77 7.93 -35.40
N LEU A 41 75.85 8.49 -36.20
CA LEU A 41 74.70 7.79 -36.80
C LEU A 41 74.97 7.24 -38.20
N ASP A 42 76.03 7.70 -38.88
CA ASP A 42 76.45 7.24 -40.21
C ASP A 42 77.21 5.88 -40.13
N THR A 43 76.65 4.92 -39.38
CA THR A 43 77.16 3.53 -39.34
C THR A 43 76.55 2.72 -40.47
N GLN A 44 77.37 2.00 -41.26
CA GLN A 44 76.93 1.29 -42.47
C GLN A 44 75.96 0.12 -42.24
N GLU A 45 75.85 -0.40 -41.01
CA GLU A 45 74.95 -1.51 -40.70
C GLU A 45 73.49 -1.01 -40.63
N THR A 46 72.66 -1.45 -41.57
CA THR A 46 71.23 -1.09 -41.66
C THR A 46 70.29 -2.16 -41.09
N TYR A 47 70.81 -3.36 -40.80
CA TYR A 47 70.06 -4.46 -40.21
C TYR A 47 70.93 -5.28 -39.26
N LYS A 48 70.30 -5.99 -38.32
CA LYS A 48 70.98 -6.90 -37.40
C LYS A 48 70.16 -8.17 -37.19
N ALA A 49 70.80 -9.33 -37.34
CA ALA A 49 70.18 -10.64 -37.12
C ALA A 49 70.30 -11.08 -35.66
N PHE A 50 69.19 -11.54 -35.08
CA PHE A 50 69.07 -12.13 -33.76
C PHE A 50 68.48 -13.53 -33.91
N GLY A 51 69.35 -14.53 -34.08
CA GLY A 51 68.93 -15.91 -34.37
C GLY A 51 68.08 -15.97 -35.65
N PRO A 52 66.82 -16.46 -35.61
CA PRO A 52 65.95 -16.54 -36.79
C PRO A 52 65.28 -15.21 -37.18
N LEU A 53 65.46 -14.12 -36.42
CA LEU A 53 64.82 -12.82 -36.66
C LEU A 53 65.83 -11.79 -37.18
N ILE A 54 65.56 -11.17 -38.33
CA ILE A 54 66.37 -10.08 -38.87
C ILE A 54 65.60 -8.77 -38.69
N MET A 55 66.16 -7.82 -37.96
CA MET A 55 65.59 -6.48 -37.80
C MET A 55 66.32 -5.47 -38.67
N ASP A 56 65.63 -4.91 -39.65
CA ASP A 56 66.07 -3.78 -40.48
C ASP A 56 65.65 -2.46 -39.84
N PHE A 57 66.63 -1.62 -39.50
CA PHE A 57 66.45 -0.30 -38.90
C PHE A 57 66.89 0.85 -39.82
N SER A 58 67.07 0.59 -41.12
CA SER A 58 67.36 1.61 -42.14
C SER A 58 66.40 2.81 -42.10
N LYS A 59 65.09 2.54 -41.98
CA LYS A 59 64.06 3.58 -41.88
C LYS A 59 64.19 4.41 -40.62
N ILE A 60 64.66 3.82 -39.52
CA ILE A 60 64.85 4.50 -38.24
C ILE A 60 66.08 5.41 -38.30
N GLN A 61 67.20 4.93 -38.85
CA GLN A 61 68.40 5.74 -39.10
C GLN A 61 68.09 6.96 -39.97
N SER A 62 67.37 6.76 -41.09
CA SER A 62 66.97 7.87 -41.97
C SER A 62 66.12 8.91 -41.23
N LYS A 63 65.16 8.47 -40.41
CA LYS A 63 64.27 9.39 -39.67
C LYS A 63 65.00 10.17 -38.58
N ILE A 64 65.95 9.55 -37.88
CA ILE A 64 66.82 10.23 -36.91
C ILE A 64 67.76 11.21 -37.62
N GLY A 65 68.34 10.82 -38.76
CA GLY A 65 69.21 11.69 -39.57
C GLY A 65 68.50 12.97 -40.02
N VAL A 66 67.27 12.85 -40.54
CA VAL A 66 66.44 14.03 -40.90
C VAL A 66 66.16 14.91 -39.70
N LYS A 67 65.91 14.32 -38.51
CA LYS A 67 65.66 15.10 -37.30
C LYS A 67 66.90 15.87 -36.84
N TYR A 68 68.10 15.29 -36.95
CA TYR A 68 69.36 16.00 -36.70
C TYR A 68 69.62 17.11 -37.72
N ASP A 69 69.30 16.91 -39.00
CA ASP A 69 69.43 17.97 -40.02
C ASP A 69 68.54 19.16 -39.70
N ASN A 70 67.29 18.89 -39.30
CA ASN A 70 66.36 19.94 -38.91
C ASN A 70 66.90 20.72 -37.70
N TRP A 71 67.37 20.03 -36.66
CA TRP A 71 68.00 20.67 -35.50
C TRP A 71 69.22 21.52 -35.87
N HIS A 72 70.10 21.00 -36.72
CA HIS A 72 71.27 21.74 -37.19
C HIS A 72 70.86 23.00 -37.98
N GLN A 73 69.86 22.90 -38.88
CA GLN A 73 69.36 24.06 -39.62
C GLN A 73 68.69 25.10 -38.72
N ASP A 74 67.89 24.67 -37.75
CA ASP A 74 67.16 25.57 -36.85
C ASP A 74 68.14 26.33 -35.93
N VAL A 75 69.13 25.63 -35.37
CA VAL A 75 70.20 26.25 -34.54
C VAL A 75 71.06 27.18 -35.39
N LEU A 76 71.45 26.77 -36.61
CA LEU A 76 72.25 27.61 -37.51
C LEU A 76 71.50 28.88 -37.93
N ARG A 77 70.19 28.78 -38.21
CA ARG A 77 69.34 29.94 -38.53
C ARG A 77 69.21 30.89 -37.34
N LYS A 78 69.02 30.36 -36.13
CA LYS A 78 68.93 31.19 -34.93
C LYS A 78 70.26 31.88 -34.63
N PHE A 79 71.38 31.18 -34.76
CA PHE A 79 72.72 31.77 -34.61
C PHE A 79 72.98 32.88 -35.63
N GLY A 80 72.61 32.66 -36.90
CA GLY A 80 72.68 33.70 -37.94
C GLY A 80 71.85 34.94 -37.62
N GLN A 81 70.63 34.77 -37.08
CA GLN A 81 69.81 35.89 -36.61
C GLN A 81 70.46 36.67 -35.47
N ILE A 82 70.99 35.96 -34.46
CA ILE A 82 71.65 36.60 -33.30
C ILE A 82 72.86 37.41 -33.76
N ILE A 83 73.71 36.85 -34.63
CA ILE A 83 74.87 37.57 -35.18
C ILE A 83 74.44 38.78 -36.00
N GLN A 84 73.39 38.67 -36.81
CA GLN A 84 72.85 39.82 -37.55
C GLN A 84 72.38 40.91 -36.60
N THR A 85 71.63 40.56 -35.55
CA THR A 85 71.15 41.52 -34.55
C THR A 85 72.31 42.23 -33.87
N VAL A 86 73.28 41.48 -33.34
CA VAL A 86 74.46 42.03 -32.67
C VAL A 86 75.29 42.90 -33.64
N ALA A 87 75.45 42.49 -34.90
CA ALA A 87 76.16 43.27 -35.91
C ALA A 87 75.41 44.57 -36.25
N THR A 88 74.08 44.54 -36.41
CA THR A 88 73.28 45.74 -36.68
C THR A 88 73.30 46.71 -35.50
N GLU A 89 73.13 46.23 -34.27
CA GLU A 89 73.17 47.05 -33.05
C GLU A 89 74.55 47.70 -32.86
N PHE A 90 75.62 46.93 -33.06
CA PHE A 90 76.97 47.47 -32.99
C PHE A 90 77.21 48.50 -34.10
N HIS A 91 76.74 48.26 -35.32
CA HIS A 91 76.84 49.23 -36.41
C HIS A 91 76.05 50.52 -36.15
N THR A 92 74.84 50.42 -35.59
CA THR A 92 74.04 51.60 -35.22
C THR A 92 74.71 52.39 -34.11
N ASN A 93 75.23 51.75 -33.06
CA ASN A 93 75.91 52.44 -31.96
C ASN A 93 77.15 53.21 -32.47
N VAL A 94 77.97 52.56 -33.30
CA VAL A 94 79.15 53.20 -33.90
C VAL A 94 78.76 54.35 -34.82
N SER A 95 77.66 54.21 -35.56
CA SER A 95 77.13 55.28 -36.43
C SER A 95 76.53 56.43 -35.64
N GLU A 96 75.88 56.16 -34.51
CA GLU A 96 75.35 57.19 -33.60
C GLU A 96 76.48 57.95 -32.91
N TYR A 97 77.50 57.27 -32.38
CA TYR A 97 78.68 57.92 -31.81
C TYR A 97 79.36 58.81 -32.85
N ARG A 98 79.50 58.31 -34.08
CA ARG A 98 80.04 59.10 -35.19
C ARG A 98 79.15 60.33 -35.50
N ASN A 99 77.85 60.14 -35.67
CA ASN A 99 76.92 61.24 -35.97
C ASN A 99 76.89 62.29 -34.86
N ASN A 100 76.91 61.89 -33.59
CA ASN A 100 76.93 62.78 -32.44
C ASN A 100 78.24 63.61 -32.38
N LEU A 101 79.38 62.98 -32.69
CA LEU A 101 80.67 63.68 -32.80
C LEU A 101 80.72 64.64 -34.00
N GLU A 102 80.06 64.31 -35.12
CA GLU A 102 80.01 65.12 -36.33
C GLU A 102 79.05 66.33 -36.21
N THR A 103 77.84 66.13 -35.69
CA THR A 103 76.75 67.12 -35.69
C THR A 103 76.88 68.20 -34.62
N LYS A 104 77.44 67.88 -33.45
CA LYS A 104 77.48 68.80 -32.31
C LYS A 104 78.70 69.73 -32.37
N SER A 105 78.46 71.03 -32.24
CA SER A 105 79.46 72.11 -32.28
C SER A 105 79.53 72.82 -30.93
N VAL A 106 80.74 73.22 -30.52
CA VAL A 106 80.97 73.97 -29.28
C VAL A 106 80.45 75.42 -29.37
N ASP A 107 80.04 75.88 -30.56
CA ASP A 107 79.65 77.28 -30.79
C ASP A 107 78.14 77.57 -30.71
N SER A 108 77.27 76.59 -30.41
CA SER A 108 75.81 76.78 -30.43
C SER A 108 75.20 77.56 -29.24
N GLY A 109 75.99 77.95 -28.24
CA GLY A 109 75.53 78.77 -27.10
C GLY A 109 74.59 78.06 -26.10
N ASN A 110 74.16 76.82 -26.40
CA ASN A 110 73.36 75.97 -25.54
C ASN A 110 74.27 75.14 -24.61
N LEU A 111 74.03 75.23 -23.30
CA LEU A 111 74.87 74.59 -22.27
C LEU A 111 74.71 73.06 -22.30
N ASP A 112 73.50 72.59 -22.62
CA ASP A 112 73.17 71.16 -22.77
C ASP A 112 73.94 70.49 -23.92
N ASP A 113 74.02 71.12 -25.09
CA ASP A 113 74.73 70.58 -26.24
C ASP A 113 76.23 70.38 -25.94
N THR A 114 76.79 71.28 -25.13
CA THR A 114 78.21 71.28 -24.78
C THR A 114 78.52 70.21 -23.73
N VAL A 115 77.63 70.01 -22.76
CA VAL A 115 77.74 68.94 -21.75
C VAL A 115 77.56 67.56 -22.39
N GLN A 116 76.60 67.42 -23.30
CA GLN A 116 76.39 66.17 -24.04
C GLN A 116 77.56 65.82 -24.98
N LEU A 117 78.23 66.82 -25.58
CA LEU A 117 79.44 66.58 -26.39
C LEU A 117 80.60 66.05 -25.54
N ILE A 118 80.78 66.58 -24.32
CA ILE A 118 81.81 66.11 -23.38
C ILE A 118 81.50 64.68 -22.91
N ASP A 119 80.24 64.42 -22.56
CA ASP A 119 79.78 63.11 -22.11
C ASP A 119 79.92 62.03 -23.20
N THR A 120 79.62 62.38 -24.46
CA THR A 120 79.79 61.46 -25.61
C THR A 120 81.27 61.15 -25.91
N ILE A 121 82.18 62.09 -25.70
CA ILE A 121 83.63 61.83 -25.85
C ILE A 121 84.13 60.90 -24.74
N GLU A 122 83.68 61.09 -23.50
CA GLU A 122 84.11 60.28 -22.36
C GLU A 122 83.54 58.86 -22.41
N THR A 123 82.28 58.69 -22.84
CA THR A 123 81.67 57.36 -23.05
C THR A 123 82.35 56.59 -24.16
N VAL A 124 82.63 57.20 -25.33
CA VAL A 124 83.35 56.52 -26.42
C VAL A 124 84.75 56.08 -25.98
N ARG A 125 85.42 56.86 -25.12
CA ARG A 125 86.74 56.49 -24.56
C ARG A 125 86.67 55.28 -23.64
N GLN A 126 85.61 55.14 -22.86
CA GLN A 126 85.45 54.03 -21.91
C GLN A 126 85.11 52.72 -22.63
N THR A 127 84.31 52.75 -23.70
CA THR A 127 83.87 51.53 -24.40
C THR A 127 84.83 51.06 -25.49
N GLN A 128 85.82 51.88 -25.88
CA GLN A 128 86.71 51.64 -27.01
C GLN A 128 87.41 50.26 -26.98
N ALA A 129 87.84 49.80 -25.81
CA ALA A 129 88.54 48.52 -25.65
C ALA A 129 87.61 47.31 -25.82
N ASP A 130 86.39 47.39 -25.28
CA ASP A 130 85.40 46.31 -25.33
C ASP A 130 84.79 46.17 -26.74
N ASP A 131 84.58 47.30 -27.40
CA ASP A 131 84.06 47.36 -28.77
C ASP A 131 85.06 46.75 -29.79
N GLU A 132 86.37 46.86 -29.54
CA GLU A 132 87.39 46.20 -30.37
C GLU A 132 87.34 44.66 -30.26
N ILE A 133 87.04 44.13 -29.07
CA ILE A 133 86.91 42.68 -28.83
C ILE A 133 85.68 42.14 -29.54
N LYS A 134 84.52 42.81 -29.40
CA LYS A 134 83.28 42.43 -30.07
C LYS A 134 83.42 42.41 -31.58
N MET A 135 84.17 43.35 -32.14
CA MET A 135 84.41 43.42 -33.58
C MET A 135 85.19 42.20 -34.12
N LYS A 136 86.16 41.69 -33.35
CA LYS A 136 86.90 40.46 -33.69
C LYS A 136 85.99 39.22 -33.64
N GLN A 137 85.10 39.14 -32.66
CA GLN A 137 84.14 38.02 -32.53
C GLN A 137 83.13 37.98 -33.69
N LEU A 138 82.64 39.13 -34.16
CA LEU A 138 81.73 39.20 -35.31
C LEU A 138 82.40 38.73 -36.61
N LEU A 139 83.67 39.06 -36.83
CA LEU A 139 84.45 38.58 -37.97
C LEU A 139 84.63 37.05 -37.97
N GLU A 140 84.87 36.46 -36.81
CA GLU A 140 84.97 35.00 -36.69
C GLU A 140 83.62 34.30 -36.90
N ALA A 141 82.53 34.87 -36.40
CA ALA A 141 81.18 34.34 -36.54
C ALA A 141 80.70 34.36 -38.00
N GLN A 142 80.95 35.44 -38.73
CA GLN A 142 80.62 35.53 -40.15
C GLN A 142 81.37 34.46 -40.98
N ARG A 143 82.66 34.24 -40.71
CA ARG A 143 83.45 33.17 -41.37
C ARG A 143 82.91 31.76 -41.09
N LEU A 144 82.38 31.50 -39.89
CA LEU A 144 81.77 30.22 -39.57
C LEU A 144 80.48 29.98 -40.36
N LEU A 145 79.61 31.00 -40.42
CA LEU A 145 78.37 30.95 -41.18
C LEU A 145 78.63 30.71 -42.67
N GLU A 146 79.66 31.35 -43.24
CA GLU A 146 80.11 31.10 -44.62
C GLU A 146 80.58 29.65 -44.80
N ARG A 147 81.40 29.12 -43.89
CA ARG A 147 81.87 27.72 -43.94
C ARG A 147 80.75 26.69 -43.84
N GLN A 148 79.67 27.00 -43.12
CA GLN A 148 78.51 26.12 -42.98
C GLN A 148 77.46 26.32 -44.09
N ARG A 149 77.78 27.10 -45.15
CA ARG A 149 76.89 27.40 -46.28
C ARG A 149 75.56 28.01 -45.85
N TYR A 150 75.59 28.87 -44.84
CA TYR A 150 74.43 29.64 -44.43
C TYR A 150 74.00 30.59 -45.55
N SER A 151 72.69 30.70 -45.79
CA SER A 151 72.13 31.64 -46.76
C SER A 151 71.98 33.01 -46.12
N PHE A 152 72.91 33.91 -46.41
CA PHE A 152 72.85 35.28 -45.91
C PHE A 152 71.66 36.04 -46.53
N PRO A 153 70.82 36.69 -45.70
CA PRO A 153 69.75 37.58 -46.17
C PRO A 153 70.29 38.81 -46.91
N ASP A 154 69.49 39.41 -47.81
CA ASP A 154 69.88 40.60 -48.59
C ASP A 154 70.21 41.83 -47.72
N ASN A 155 69.71 41.88 -46.49
CA ASN A 155 69.96 42.95 -45.51
C ASN A 155 71.12 42.66 -44.55
N TRP A 156 71.97 41.67 -44.85
CA TRP A 156 73.07 41.28 -43.98
C TRP A 156 74.11 42.41 -43.85
N THR A 157 74.45 42.78 -42.61
CA THR A 157 75.45 43.82 -42.37
C THR A 157 76.82 43.16 -42.28
N SER A 158 77.61 43.26 -43.35
CA SER A 158 78.96 42.67 -43.36
C SER A 158 79.83 43.29 -42.27
N ALA A 159 80.53 42.45 -41.52
CA ALA A 159 81.51 42.87 -40.53
C ALA A 159 82.56 43.83 -41.13
N ASP A 160 82.91 43.68 -42.41
CA ASP A 160 83.85 44.59 -43.08
C ASP A 160 83.34 46.04 -43.17
N THR A 161 82.02 46.22 -43.38
CA THR A 161 81.40 47.56 -43.43
C THR A 161 81.44 48.22 -42.06
N ILE A 162 81.22 47.44 -41.00
CA ILE A 162 81.27 47.89 -39.62
C ILE A 162 82.68 48.31 -39.23
N GLN A 163 83.70 47.54 -39.64
CA GLN A 163 85.11 47.86 -39.40
C GLN A 163 85.48 49.24 -39.94
N ASN A 164 85.01 49.57 -41.15
CA ASN A 164 85.30 50.85 -41.79
C ASN A 164 84.66 52.02 -41.01
N SER A 165 83.40 51.89 -40.59
CA SER A 165 82.73 52.90 -39.77
C SER A 165 83.42 53.11 -38.42
N TRP A 166 83.87 52.04 -37.77
CA TRP A 166 84.61 52.09 -36.51
C TRP A 166 85.92 52.88 -36.62
N THR A 167 86.69 52.65 -37.70
CA THR A 167 87.93 53.41 -37.94
C THR A 167 87.67 54.90 -38.17
N SER A 168 86.64 55.26 -38.94
CA SER A 168 86.29 56.66 -39.20
C SER A 168 85.83 57.41 -37.95
N MET A 169 85.10 56.76 -37.05
CA MET A 169 84.64 57.37 -35.79
C MET A 169 85.83 57.74 -34.88
N ASN A 170 86.81 56.83 -34.76
CA ASN A 170 88.00 57.05 -33.92
C ASN A 170 88.87 58.22 -34.39
N ASP A 171 88.91 58.51 -35.69
CA ASP A 171 89.62 59.68 -36.23
C ASP A 171 88.92 61.00 -35.90
N ILE A 172 87.59 61.01 -35.84
CA ILE A 172 86.78 62.21 -35.53
C ILE A 172 86.87 62.54 -34.04
N LEU A 173 86.82 61.52 -33.17
CA LEU A 173 86.98 61.65 -31.72
C LEU A 173 88.24 62.46 -31.37
N LYS A 174 89.40 62.07 -31.93
CA LYS A 174 90.70 62.73 -31.69
C LYS A 174 90.71 64.21 -32.06
N ARG A 175 89.96 64.62 -33.10
CA ARG A 175 89.90 66.02 -33.53
C ARG A 175 89.07 66.88 -32.57
N LYS A 176 87.96 66.35 -32.05
CA LYS A 176 87.03 67.10 -31.19
C LYS A 176 87.57 67.29 -29.78
N GLU A 177 88.34 66.33 -29.24
CA GLU A 177 89.03 66.45 -27.95
C GLU A 177 89.92 67.71 -27.87
N GLN A 178 90.66 68.01 -28.95
CA GLN A 178 91.55 69.18 -29.02
C GLN A 178 90.81 70.53 -28.99
N VAL A 179 89.53 70.57 -29.35
CA VAL A 179 88.72 71.80 -29.39
C VAL A 179 88.18 72.15 -28.00
N ILE A 180 87.82 71.15 -27.20
CA ILE A 180 87.22 71.33 -25.87
C ILE A 180 88.26 71.84 -24.85
N GLU A 181 89.50 71.36 -24.92
CA GLU A 181 90.58 71.83 -24.05
C GLU A 181 90.83 73.35 -24.15
N LYS A 182 90.54 73.97 -25.31
CA LYS A 182 90.77 75.41 -25.54
C LYS A 182 89.67 76.33 -24.97
N LYS A 183 88.48 75.82 -24.60
CA LYS A 183 87.29 76.65 -24.27
C LYS A 183 86.72 76.46 -22.84
N LEU A 184 87.35 75.65 -22.00
CA LEU A 184 86.83 75.19 -20.69
C LEU A 184 86.41 76.29 -19.69
N HIS A 185 87.14 77.41 -19.60
CA HIS A 185 86.97 78.41 -18.54
C HIS A 185 85.67 79.24 -18.66
N LYS A 186 85.16 79.47 -19.88
CA LYS A 186 83.90 80.23 -20.09
C LYS A 186 82.65 79.46 -19.67
N ILE A 187 82.72 78.13 -19.63
CA ILE A 187 81.58 77.26 -19.31
C ILE A 187 81.36 77.23 -17.78
N GLN A 188 82.42 77.37 -16.98
CA GLN A 188 82.36 77.33 -15.51
C GLN A 188 81.56 78.46 -14.87
N GLU A 189 81.62 79.69 -15.39
CA GLU A 189 80.90 80.84 -14.80
C GLU A 189 79.37 80.74 -14.98
N LYS A 190 78.92 80.23 -16.13
CA LYS A 190 77.49 80.19 -16.48
C LYS A 190 76.72 79.15 -15.64
N VAL A 191 77.36 78.03 -15.32
CA VAL A 191 76.80 76.96 -14.45
C VAL A 191 76.57 77.45 -13.01
N ARG A 192 77.36 78.39 -12.51
CA ARG A 192 77.25 78.86 -11.10
C ARG A 192 75.97 79.64 -10.82
N GLY A 193 75.46 80.40 -11.80
CA GLY A 193 74.27 81.23 -11.65
C GLY A 193 72.96 80.43 -11.59
N GLU A 194 72.85 79.35 -12.36
CA GLU A 194 71.63 78.54 -12.44
C GLU A 194 71.41 77.64 -11.21
N VAL A 195 72.47 77.27 -10.48
CA VAL A 195 72.37 76.45 -9.27
C VAL A 195 71.61 77.18 -8.15
N GLN A 196 71.79 78.50 -8.01
CA GLN A 196 71.17 79.26 -6.90
C GLN A 196 69.65 79.45 -7.06
N THR A 197 69.17 79.67 -8.27
CA THR A 197 67.74 79.86 -8.56
C THR A 197 66.92 78.57 -8.45
N MET A 198 67.57 77.42 -8.58
CA MET A 198 66.92 76.12 -8.46
C MET A 198 66.74 75.70 -6.98
N ASP A 199 67.65 76.09 -6.08
CA ASP A 199 67.57 75.73 -4.66
C ASP A 199 66.37 76.37 -3.94
N THR A 200 65.95 77.57 -4.34
CA THR A 200 64.77 78.25 -3.77
C THR A 200 63.47 77.56 -4.17
N LYS A 201 63.27 77.26 -5.46
CA LYS A 201 62.08 76.57 -5.97
C LYS A 201 61.91 75.16 -5.39
N THR A 202 63.02 74.48 -5.13
CA THR A 202 62.99 73.12 -4.56
C THR A 202 62.38 73.10 -3.15
N LYS A 203 62.64 74.12 -2.33
CA LYS A 203 62.12 74.17 -0.95
C LYS A 203 60.61 74.38 -0.89
N GLU A 204 60.06 75.24 -1.75
CA GLU A 204 58.62 75.54 -1.79
C GLU A 204 57.78 74.30 -2.13
N ILE A 205 58.24 73.48 -3.08
CA ILE A 205 57.51 72.28 -3.54
C ILE A 205 57.50 71.18 -2.47
N LEU A 206 58.58 71.06 -1.69
CA LEU A 206 58.69 70.06 -0.61
C LEU A 206 57.75 70.37 0.58
N GLU A 207 57.47 71.64 0.86
CA GLU A 207 56.53 72.04 1.94
C GLU A 207 55.06 71.82 1.53
N ASP A 208 54.70 72.04 0.26
CA ASP A 208 53.34 71.79 -0.25
C ASP A 208 53.00 70.29 -0.27
N TRP A 209 53.97 69.42 -0.62
CA TRP A 209 53.80 67.97 -0.56
C TRP A 209 53.57 67.46 0.86
N ALA A 210 54.24 68.00 1.87
CA ALA A 210 54.12 67.54 3.26
C ALA A 210 52.72 67.78 3.88
N THR A 211 52.00 68.80 3.42
CA THR A 211 50.71 69.22 4.02
C THR A 211 49.48 68.68 3.29
N LYS A 212 49.58 68.33 2.00
CA LYS A 212 48.44 67.94 1.14
C LYS A 212 48.49 66.48 0.65
N LYS A 213 49.17 65.58 1.37
CA LYS A 213 49.24 64.16 0.97
C LYS A 213 47.85 63.48 1.00
N PRO A 214 47.41 62.80 -0.09
CA PRO A 214 46.11 62.14 -0.16
C PRO A 214 46.11 60.80 0.60
N ILE A 215 45.96 60.86 1.93
CA ILE A 215 45.97 59.70 2.84
C ILE A 215 44.57 59.40 3.43
N GLY A 216 43.60 60.29 3.23
CA GLY A 216 42.24 60.15 3.76
C GLY A 216 41.42 59.03 3.11
N GLY A 217 40.68 58.27 3.93
CA GLY A 217 39.87 57.11 3.50
C GLY A 217 38.61 57.44 2.69
N ASP A 218 38.21 58.72 2.63
CA ASP A 218 36.99 59.17 1.93
C ASP A 218 37.22 59.53 0.45
N LEU A 219 38.47 59.45 -0.04
CA LEU A 219 38.83 59.78 -1.42
C LEU A 219 38.66 58.59 -2.35
N LYS A 220 38.01 58.80 -3.50
CA LYS A 220 37.89 57.77 -4.54
C LYS A 220 39.28 57.46 -5.14
N PRO A 221 39.59 56.19 -5.45
CA PRO A 221 40.90 55.79 -5.98
C PRO A 221 41.31 56.61 -7.21
N HIS A 222 40.37 56.88 -8.10
CA HIS A 222 40.62 57.64 -9.33
C HIS A 222 41.00 59.12 -9.06
N ASP A 223 40.41 59.75 -8.04
CA ASP A 223 40.71 61.14 -7.67
C ASP A 223 42.05 61.23 -6.90
N ALA A 224 42.35 60.23 -6.06
CA ALA A 224 43.63 60.11 -5.38
C ALA A 224 44.80 59.88 -6.35
N ILE A 225 44.64 58.97 -7.34
CA ILE A 225 45.65 58.71 -8.38
C ILE A 225 45.89 59.95 -9.26
N ARG A 226 44.83 60.70 -9.60
CA ARG A 226 44.95 61.95 -10.37
C ARG A 226 45.72 63.03 -9.60
N GLN A 227 45.48 63.18 -8.30
CA GLN A 227 46.23 64.12 -7.47
C GLN A 227 47.70 63.71 -7.32
N LEU A 228 47.98 62.41 -7.14
CA LEU A 228 49.35 61.88 -7.08
C LEU A 228 50.12 62.14 -8.39
N ALA A 229 49.50 61.92 -9.55
CA ALA A 229 50.14 62.17 -10.85
C ALA A 229 50.51 63.65 -11.07
N GLN A 230 49.73 64.60 -10.52
CA GLN A 230 50.05 66.02 -10.60
C GLN A 230 51.27 66.40 -9.75
N TYR A 231 51.44 65.79 -8.57
CA TYR A 231 52.62 66.01 -7.73
C TYR A 231 53.85 65.27 -8.25
N GLU A 232 53.68 64.08 -8.83
CA GLU A 232 54.75 63.31 -9.49
C GLU A 232 55.39 64.13 -10.60
N ALA A 233 54.58 64.70 -11.50
CA ALA A 233 55.07 65.54 -12.61
C ALA A 233 55.84 66.78 -12.11
N LYS A 234 55.37 67.42 -11.03
CA LYS A 234 56.04 68.60 -10.45
C LYS A 234 57.36 68.25 -9.77
N LEU A 235 57.42 67.13 -9.04
CA LEU A 235 58.63 66.68 -8.34
C LEU A 235 59.67 66.11 -9.32
N SER A 236 59.24 65.38 -10.35
CA SER A 236 60.13 64.81 -11.38
C SER A 236 60.78 65.88 -12.25
N GLU A 237 60.00 66.89 -12.69
CA GLU A 237 60.53 68.00 -13.50
C GLU A 237 61.62 68.79 -12.76
N GLN A 238 61.46 68.96 -11.44
CA GLN A 238 62.47 69.65 -10.62
C GLN A 238 63.71 68.79 -10.35
N LEU A 239 63.53 67.48 -10.16
CA LEU A 239 64.64 66.55 -10.02
C LEU A 239 65.48 66.46 -11.31
N GLU A 240 64.83 66.44 -12.47
CA GLU A 240 65.49 66.37 -13.78
C GLU A 240 66.34 67.62 -14.06
N LYS A 241 65.79 68.81 -13.76
CA LYS A 241 66.54 70.08 -13.86
C LYS A 241 67.74 70.12 -12.90
N ARG A 242 67.58 69.60 -11.67
CA ARG A 242 68.64 69.55 -10.66
C ARG A 242 69.76 68.57 -11.01
N THR A 243 69.40 67.40 -11.53
CA THR A 243 70.35 66.36 -11.96
C THR A 243 71.14 66.80 -13.20
N ASN A 244 70.51 67.45 -14.17
CA ASN A 244 71.21 68.01 -15.34
C ASN A 244 72.19 69.13 -14.95
N LEU A 245 71.82 70.01 -14.03
CA LEU A 245 72.71 71.03 -13.47
C LEU A 245 73.88 70.44 -12.66
N ASN A 246 73.65 69.39 -11.88
CA ASN A 246 74.70 68.68 -11.15
C ASN A 246 75.66 67.92 -12.08
N LYS A 247 75.15 67.30 -13.16
CA LYS A 247 75.96 66.71 -14.23
C LYS A 247 76.84 67.79 -14.88
N ALA A 248 76.26 68.92 -15.27
CA ALA A 248 77.01 70.06 -15.82
C ALA A 248 78.09 70.59 -14.83
N LYS A 249 77.84 70.51 -13.51
CA LYS A 249 78.79 70.92 -12.46
C LYS A 249 79.97 69.94 -12.31
N GLN A 250 79.70 68.64 -12.44
CA GLN A 250 80.72 67.57 -12.41
C GLN A 250 81.57 67.54 -13.69
N SER A 251 80.95 67.67 -14.87
CA SER A 251 81.63 67.63 -16.18
C SER A 251 82.64 68.76 -16.36
N VAL A 252 82.51 69.88 -15.64
CA VAL A 252 83.41 71.05 -15.71
C VAL A 252 84.36 71.14 -14.50
N LYS A 253 84.49 70.07 -13.70
CA LYS A 253 85.45 69.92 -12.58
C LYS A 253 85.42 71.08 -11.56
N MET A 254 84.23 71.58 -11.19
CA MET A 254 84.11 72.57 -10.10
C MET A 254 84.02 71.86 -8.73
N GLN A 255 84.74 72.35 -7.72
CA GLN A 255 84.75 71.75 -6.37
C GLN A 255 83.38 71.86 -5.66
N GLU A 256 82.99 70.76 -5.02
CA GLU A 256 81.67 70.59 -4.37
C GLU A 256 81.50 71.44 -3.12
N SER A 257 80.32 72.06 -2.99
CA SER A 257 79.86 72.69 -1.74
C SER A 257 78.79 71.78 -1.13
N GLY A 258 79.06 71.19 0.03
CA GLY A 258 78.25 70.12 0.66
C GLY A 258 76.82 70.46 1.08
N HIS A 259 76.23 71.58 0.64
CA HIS A 259 74.83 71.94 0.91
C HIS A 259 73.84 71.58 -0.21
N VAL A 260 74.31 71.12 -1.38
CA VAL A 260 73.47 70.83 -2.55
C VAL A 260 72.84 69.42 -2.50
N ASP A 261 73.37 68.51 -1.69
CA ASP A 261 73.06 67.07 -1.73
C ASP A 261 71.84 66.64 -0.88
N HIS A 262 71.47 67.43 0.13
CA HIS A 262 70.36 67.09 1.05
C HIS A 262 68.97 67.28 0.41
N LEU A 263 68.79 68.32 -0.41
CA LEU A 263 67.51 68.60 -1.07
C LEU A 263 67.21 67.60 -2.19
N GLU A 264 68.24 67.15 -2.91
CA GLU A 264 68.10 66.11 -3.94
C GLU A 264 67.73 64.75 -3.30
N LYS A 265 68.40 64.37 -2.22
CA LYS A 265 68.06 63.16 -1.45
C LYS A 265 66.62 63.17 -0.95
N ARG A 266 66.13 64.33 -0.50
CA ARG A 266 64.76 64.49 -0.01
C ARG A 266 63.72 64.45 -1.13
N LEU A 267 63.98 65.09 -2.27
CA LEU A 267 63.16 64.96 -3.49
C LEU A 267 63.05 63.51 -3.97
N ARG A 268 64.15 62.76 -3.95
CA ARG A 268 64.14 61.33 -4.31
C ARG A 268 63.35 60.50 -3.30
N ALA A 269 63.50 60.77 -2.01
CA ALA A 269 62.74 60.08 -0.97
C ALA A 269 61.23 60.33 -1.11
N ASP A 270 60.82 61.57 -1.35
CA ASP A 270 59.41 61.94 -1.53
C ASP A 270 58.82 61.37 -2.84
N LEU A 271 59.61 61.25 -3.91
CA LEU A 271 59.20 60.55 -5.16
C LEU A 271 59.02 59.05 -4.95
N VAL A 272 59.87 58.41 -4.14
CA VAL A 272 59.71 56.99 -3.77
C VAL A 272 58.46 56.80 -2.92
N GLU A 273 58.23 57.67 -1.93
CA GLU A 273 57.02 57.65 -1.11
C GLU A 273 55.76 57.86 -1.96
N LEU A 274 55.82 58.76 -2.96
CA LEU A 274 54.72 58.99 -3.90
C LEU A 274 54.43 57.76 -4.75
N ASP A 275 55.46 57.10 -5.29
CA ASP A 275 55.29 55.87 -6.08
C ASP A 275 54.72 54.73 -5.21
N GLU A 276 55.16 54.60 -3.97
CA GLU A 276 54.58 53.65 -3.01
C GLU A 276 53.08 53.91 -2.78
N ILE A 277 52.68 55.16 -2.53
CA ILE A 277 51.26 55.54 -2.33
C ILE A 277 50.45 55.34 -3.62
N ARG A 278 51.03 55.63 -4.78
CA ARG A 278 50.39 55.39 -6.09
C ARG A 278 50.16 53.90 -6.33
N ASN A 279 51.14 53.07 -5.99
CA ASN A 279 51.04 51.62 -6.12
C ASN A 279 49.99 51.03 -5.16
N VAL A 280 49.83 51.60 -3.96
CA VAL A 280 48.73 51.26 -3.03
C VAL A 280 47.37 51.57 -3.64
N TRP A 281 47.15 52.78 -4.16
CA TRP A 281 45.86 53.17 -4.73
C TRP A 281 45.53 52.41 -6.03
N LYS A 282 46.52 52.13 -6.90
CA LYS A 282 46.34 51.24 -8.07
C LYS A 282 45.96 49.82 -7.67
N SER A 283 46.55 49.30 -6.59
CA SER A 283 46.23 47.96 -6.08
C SER A 283 44.81 47.90 -5.50
N LEU A 284 44.37 48.98 -4.85
CA LEU A 284 43.01 49.11 -4.32
C LEU A 284 41.95 49.42 -5.39
N GLU A 285 42.33 50.04 -6.52
CA GLU A 285 41.43 50.39 -7.62
C GLU A 285 40.68 49.16 -8.18
N ASN A 286 41.38 48.05 -8.41
CA ASN A 286 40.76 46.82 -8.88
C ASN A 286 39.73 46.25 -7.87
N VAL A 287 40.04 46.33 -6.57
CA VAL A 287 39.13 45.86 -5.51
C VAL A 287 37.91 46.78 -5.39
N CYS A 288 38.11 48.10 -5.45
CA CYS A 288 37.02 49.08 -5.38
C CYS A 288 36.10 49.01 -6.61
N ASN A 289 36.64 48.85 -7.82
CA ASN A 289 35.84 48.75 -9.05
C ASN A 289 34.97 47.48 -9.03
N ARG A 290 35.54 46.32 -8.65
CA ARG A 290 34.74 45.09 -8.50
C ARG A 290 33.69 45.21 -7.41
N LEU A 291 33.98 45.95 -6.34
CA LEU A 291 33.02 46.21 -5.27
C LEU A 291 31.90 47.17 -5.71
N GLU A 292 32.19 48.14 -6.59
CA GLU A 292 31.18 48.99 -7.24
C GLU A 292 30.33 48.19 -8.24
N GLU A 293 30.92 47.31 -9.05
CA GLU A 293 30.19 46.40 -9.95
C GLU A 293 29.22 45.50 -9.17
N LEU A 294 29.64 44.97 -8.02
CA LEU A 294 28.75 44.19 -7.14
C LEU A 294 27.62 45.05 -6.58
N LYS A 295 27.89 46.29 -6.18
CA LYS A 295 26.89 47.26 -5.68
C LYS A 295 25.81 47.58 -6.72
N ASP A 296 26.19 47.68 -7.99
CA ASP A 296 25.28 48.03 -9.09
C ASP A 296 24.45 46.84 -9.59
N THR A 297 24.61 45.64 -9.02
CA THR A 297 23.77 44.48 -9.37
C THR A 297 22.31 44.66 -8.95
N GLN A 298 21.38 44.35 -9.87
CA GLN A 298 19.95 44.37 -9.58
C GLN A 298 19.56 43.26 -8.60
N TRP A 299 18.75 43.57 -7.59
CA TRP A 299 18.34 42.65 -6.52
C TRP A 299 17.71 41.35 -7.03
N ILE A 300 16.99 41.40 -8.15
CA ILE A 300 16.38 40.22 -8.78
C ILE A 300 17.45 39.19 -9.16
N THR A 301 18.59 39.65 -9.69
CA THR A 301 19.69 38.83 -10.21
C THR A 301 20.69 38.35 -9.15
N VAL A 302 20.64 38.93 -7.95
CA VAL A 302 21.57 38.61 -6.86
C VAL A 302 21.39 37.16 -6.41
N GLN A 303 22.48 36.39 -6.44
CA GLN A 303 22.56 35.04 -5.89
C GLN A 303 23.44 35.06 -4.62
N PRO A 304 22.88 34.83 -3.41
CA PRO A 304 23.61 34.98 -2.15
C PRO A 304 24.90 34.14 -2.06
N LYS A 305 24.89 32.92 -2.60
CA LYS A 305 26.07 32.04 -2.62
C LYS A 305 27.20 32.60 -3.49
N LYS A 306 26.89 33.08 -4.70
CA LYS A 306 27.88 33.69 -5.60
C LYS A 306 28.41 35.00 -5.03
N LEU A 307 27.52 35.83 -4.46
CA LEU A 307 27.88 37.07 -3.79
C LEU A 307 28.87 36.82 -2.63
N LYS A 308 28.65 35.77 -1.83
CA LYS A 308 29.57 35.35 -0.78
C LYS A 308 30.95 35.00 -1.33
N THR A 309 31.02 34.14 -2.33
CA THR A 309 32.28 33.74 -2.95
C THR A 309 33.02 34.96 -3.51
N SER A 310 32.34 35.87 -4.20
CA SER A 310 32.96 37.09 -4.74
C SER A 310 33.49 38.03 -3.65
N ILE A 311 32.79 38.19 -2.53
CA ILE A 311 33.26 39.03 -1.40
C ILE A 311 34.43 38.37 -0.66
N GLU A 312 34.41 37.05 -0.49
CA GLU A 312 35.53 36.26 0.08
C GLU A 312 36.76 36.33 -0.82
N GLU A 313 36.57 36.26 -2.15
CA GLU A 313 37.64 36.46 -3.13
C GLU A 313 38.23 37.87 -3.02
N LEU A 314 37.42 38.93 -2.92
CA LEU A 314 37.91 40.30 -2.71
C LEU A 314 38.67 40.46 -1.39
N LEU A 315 38.21 39.82 -0.30
CA LEU A 315 38.92 39.80 0.99
C LEU A 315 40.25 39.03 0.91
N SER A 316 40.30 37.94 0.12
CA SER A 316 41.53 37.18 -0.13
C SER A 316 42.55 38.00 -0.93
N LEU A 317 42.10 38.73 -1.95
CA LEU A 317 42.93 39.63 -2.76
C LEU A 317 43.51 40.76 -1.90
N MET A 318 42.70 41.32 -1.00
CA MET A 318 43.13 42.31 -0.01
C MET A 318 44.17 41.75 0.97
N THR A 319 43.99 40.53 1.47
CA THR A 319 44.92 39.93 2.46
C THR A 319 46.23 39.46 1.82
N ALA A 320 46.24 39.14 0.53
CA ALA A 320 47.43 38.79 -0.24
C ALA A 320 48.34 39.99 -0.59
N MET A 321 47.90 41.23 -0.36
CA MET A 321 48.71 42.43 -0.65
C MET A 321 49.99 42.52 0.22
N VAL A 322 51.02 43.17 -0.33
CA VAL A 322 52.36 43.32 0.27
C VAL A 322 52.28 44.06 1.62
N PRO A 323 53.12 43.74 2.63
CA PRO A 323 53.06 44.36 3.97
C PRO A 323 53.16 45.89 3.98
N SER A 324 53.87 46.50 3.03
CA SER A 324 53.97 47.95 2.87
C SER A 324 52.61 48.63 2.60
N VAL A 325 51.74 47.96 1.83
CA VAL A 325 50.39 48.45 1.47
C VAL A 325 49.43 48.37 2.66
N LYS A 326 49.64 47.41 3.56
CA LYS A 326 48.75 47.14 4.71
C LYS A 326 48.82 48.20 5.80
N ASN A 327 49.91 48.96 5.88
CA ASN A 327 50.11 49.99 6.90
C ASN A 327 49.33 51.29 6.59
N TYR A 328 48.74 51.43 5.41
CA TYR A 328 48.01 52.61 4.99
C TYR A 328 46.55 52.61 5.46
N HIS A 329 46.05 53.78 5.85
CA HIS A 329 44.68 53.93 6.37
C HIS A 329 43.59 53.57 5.35
N SER A 330 43.85 53.82 4.06
CA SER A 330 42.95 53.47 2.93
C SER A 330 42.71 51.97 2.81
N TYR A 331 43.72 51.13 3.08
CA TYR A 331 43.59 49.67 3.11
C TYR A 331 42.63 49.21 4.22
N HIS A 332 42.79 49.76 5.42
CA HIS A 332 41.95 49.41 6.57
C HIS A 332 40.48 49.84 6.37
N ALA A 333 40.23 50.98 5.74
CA ALA A 333 38.88 51.46 5.44
C ALA A 333 38.15 50.53 4.45
N VAL A 334 38.81 50.17 3.33
CA VAL A 334 38.24 49.24 2.34
C VAL A 334 38.04 47.83 2.93
N LYS A 335 38.98 47.37 3.78
CA LYS A 335 38.88 46.07 4.46
C LYS A 335 37.68 46.03 5.41
N SER A 336 37.51 47.06 6.22
CA SER A 336 36.39 47.17 7.15
C SER A 336 35.05 47.15 6.42
N ASN A 337 34.96 47.80 5.25
CA ASN A 337 33.75 47.78 4.41
C ASN A 337 33.46 46.37 3.86
N ILE A 338 34.47 45.67 3.33
CA ILE A 338 34.33 44.29 2.83
C ILE A 338 33.90 43.34 3.97
N GLU A 339 34.51 43.44 5.15
CA GLU A 339 34.16 42.63 6.32
C GLU A 339 32.74 42.92 6.84
N SER A 340 32.29 44.18 6.77
CA SER A 340 30.91 44.56 7.11
C SER A 340 29.90 43.95 6.14
N TYR A 341 30.17 43.99 4.83
CA TYR A 341 29.30 43.37 3.82
C TYR A 341 29.27 41.85 3.95
N LEU A 342 30.41 41.20 4.26
CA LEU A 342 30.47 39.76 4.50
C LEU A 342 29.59 39.31 5.69
N LYS A 343 29.54 40.12 6.76
CA LYS A 343 28.66 39.86 7.92
C LYS A 343 27.17 39.97 7.59
N MET A 344 26.78 40.74 6.57
CA MET A 344 25.38 40.93 6.15
C MET A 344 24.86 39.83 5.21
N ILE A 345 25.73 38.97 4.68
CA ILE A 345 25.36 37.93 3.70
C ILE A 345 24.31 36.94 4.22
N PRO A 346 24.37 36.43 5.48
CA PRO A 346 23.34 35.53 5.99
C PRO A 346 21.95 36.17 5.96
N PHE A 347 21.85 37.44 6.34
CA PHE A 347 20.60 38.21 6.32
C PHE A 347 20.08 38.46 4.90
N ILE A 348 20.98 38.74 3.94
CA ILE A 348 20.64 38.83 2.51
C ILE A 348 20.11 37.49 1.98
N SER A 349 20.65 36.37 2.45
CA SER A 349 20.17 35.04 2.07
C SER A 349 18.76 34.77 2.61
N GLU A 350 18.44 35.25 3.80
CA GLU A 350 17.08 35.14 4.38
C GLU A 350 16.09 36.04 3.63
N LEU A 351 16.49 37.28 3.29
CA LEU A 351 15.69 38.22 2.49
C LEU A 351 15.41 37.73 1.05
N LYS A 352 16.24 36.83 0.51
CA LYS A 352 16.03 36.22 -0.81
C LYS A 352 15.19 34.94 -0.75
N SER A 353 14.63 34.59 0.41
CA SER A 353 13.74 33.44 0.56
C SER A 353 12.49 33.59 -0.33
N GLU A 354 12.11 32.51 -1.01
CA GLU A 354 10.86 32.44 -1.79
C GLU A 354 9.59 32.59 -0.95
N ALA A 355 9.70 32.49 0.38
CA ALA A 355 8.59 32.73 1.29
C ALA A 355 8.14 34.20 1.32
N LEU A 356 9.03 35.14 0.98
CA LEU A 356 8.75 36.58 1.01
C LEU A 356 8.02 37.03 -0.26
N LYS A 357 6.76 37.43 -0.11
CA LYS A 357 5.90 37.97 -1.17
C LYS A 357 5.70 39.48 -1.01
N ASP A 358 5.12 40.13 -2.03
CA ASP A 358 4.89 41.58 -2.06
C ASP A 358 4.24 42.14 -0.78
N ARG A 359 3.35 41.38 -0.13
CA ARG A 359 2.74 41.77 1.16
C ARG A 359 3.76 41.90 2.29
N HIS A 360 4.69 40.95 2.40
CA HIS A 360 5.77 40.96 3.39
C HIS A 360 6.75 42.09 3.08
N TRP A 361 7.03 42.35 1.81
CA TRP A 361 7.86 43.48 1.39
C TRP A 361 7.23 44.83 1.73
N LYS A 362 5.93 45.01 1.52
CA LYS A 362 5.20 46.22 1.96
C LYS A 362 5.23 46.41 3.47
N GLU A 363 5.15 45.34 4.24
CA GLU A 363 5.25 45.38 5.71
C GLU A 363 6.67 45.73 6.16
N MET A 364 7.70 45.15 5.54
CA MET A 364 9.10 45.50 5.81
C MET A 364 9.43 46.95 5.43
N ILE A 365 8.92 47.45 4.29
CA ILE A 365 9.08 48.86 3.87
C ILE A 365 8.45 49.82 4.90
N LYS A 366 7.32 49.43 5.49
CA LYS A 366 6.65 50.21 6.54
C LYS A 366 7.42 50.20 7.85
N ILE A 367 8.02 49.07 8.24
CA ILE A 367 8.87 48.96 9.44
C ILE A 367 10.15 49.77 9.31
N LEU A 368 10.68 49.90 8.08
CA LEU A 368 11.90 50.64 7.78
C LEU A 368 11.69 52.15 7.54
N ASP A 369 10.45 52.64 7.51
CA ASP A 369 10.09 54.03 7.18
C ASP A 369 10.61 54.52 5.81
N LEU A 370 10.87 53.61 4.85
CA LEU A 370 11.50 53.89 3.54
C LEU A 370 10.48 54.10 2.40
N THR A 371 9.37 54.78 2.68
CA THR A 371 8.23 54.91 1.75
C THR A 371 8.53 55.60 0.41
N THR A 372 9.65 56.32 0.30
CA THR A 372 10.04 57.08 -0.91
C THR A 372 11.12 56.41 -1.76
N THR A 373 11.87 55.44 -1.24
CA THR A 373 13.06 54.87 -1.92
C THR A 373 12.80 53.48 -2.52
N TRP A 374 11.89 52.69 -1.94
CA TRP A 374 11.64 51.29 -2.36
C TRP A 374 10.23 51.11 -2.95
N SER A 375 9.82 52.00 -3.86
CA SER A 375 8.47 51.99 -4.44
C SER A 375 8.21 50.82 -5.40
N ASN A 376 9.24 50.34 -6.10
CA ASN A 376 9.18 49.18 -7.01
C ASN A 376 10.34 48.20 -6.76
N MET A 377 9.99 46.92 -6.58
CA MET A 377 10.92 45.79 -6.40
C MET A 377 11.89 45.56 -7.57
N SER A 378 11.50 45.98 -8.78
CA SER A 378 12.27 45.79 -10.01
C SER A 378 13.52 46.66 -10.11
N ASP A 379 13.51 47.82 -9.42
CA ASP A 379 14.51 48.87 -9.61
C ASP A 379 15.52 48.87 -8.45
N LEU A 380 15.34 47.98 -7.47
CA LEU A 380 16.18 47.86 -6.29
C LEU A 380 17.55 47.26 -6.64
N THR A 381 18.63 47.93 -6.25
CA THR A 381 20.00 47.45 -6.40
C THR A 381 20.57 46.95 -5.08
N LEU A 382 21.64 46.16 -5.13
CA LEU A 382 22.33 45.70 -3.93
C LEU A 382 22.91 46.87 -3.11
N ARG A 383 23.25 47.98 -3.77
CA ARG A 383 23.64 49.26 -3.15
C ARG A 383 22.58 49.78 -2.19
N ASP A 384 21.31 49.79 -2.60
CA ASP A 384 20.21 50.35 -1.79
C ASP A 384 19.98 49.58 -0.49
N ILE A 385 20.29 48.27 -0.47
CA ILE A 385 20.23 47.42 0.73
C ILE A 385 21.46 47.61 1.61
N TRP A 386 22.65 47.70 1.01
CA TRP A 386 23.90 47.88 1.75
C TRP A 386 24.06 49.28 2.35
N ASP A 387 23.53 50.32 1.71
CA ASP A 387 23.57 51.70 2.22
C ASP A 387 22.64 51.90 3.43
N GLN A 388 21.64 51.02 3.60
CA GLN A 388 20.75 50.99 4.77
C GLN A 388 21.20 49.97 5.84
N ALA A 389 22.41 49.42 5.76
CA ALA A 389 22.89 48.37 6.66
C ALA A 389 22.82 48.73 8.15
N ASP A 390 23.00 50.01 8.51
CA ASP A 390 22.91 50.46 9.91
C ASP A 390 21.48 50.55 10.44
N ASN A 391 20.50 50.83 9.56
CA ASN A 391 19.08 50.77 9.91
C ASN A 391 18.59 49.32 9.98
N LEU A 392 19.01 48.48 9.03
CA LEU A 392 18.67 47.06 9.00
C LEU A 392 19.16 46.31 10.25
N LYS A 393 20.35 46.65 10.77
CA LYS A 393 20.85 46.09 12.04
C LYS A 393 20.02 46.53 13.26
N LYS A 394 19.44 47.74 13.26
CA LYS A 394 18.62 48.24 14.38
C LYS A 394 17.23 47.60 14.41
N THR A 395 16.65 47.30 13.24
CA THR A 395 15.31 46.72 13.10
C THR A 395 15.32 45.21 12.79
N GLU A 396 16.48 44.55 12.90
CA GLU A 396 16.69 43.14 12.53
C GLU A 396 15.66 42.19 13.15
N HIS A 397 15.33 42.35 14.45
CA HIS A 397 14.37 41.48 15.14
C HIS A 397 12.97 41.56 14.54
N LEU A 398 12.48 42.77 14.22
CA LEU A 398 11.16 42.98 13.65
C LEU A 398 11.05 42.41 12.23
N LEU A 399 12.14 42.51 11.46
CA LEU A 399 12.22 41.93 10.12
C LEU A 399 12.26 40.39 10.18
N ARG A 400 12.98 39.81 11.15
CA ARG A 400 12.96 38.35 11.37
C ARG A 400 11.57 37.83 11.73
N ASP A 401 10.78 38.56 12.51
CA ASP A 401 9.40 38.17 12.83
C ASP A 401 8.52 38.10 11.57
N VAL A 402 8.67 39.06 10.64
CA VAL A 402 8.00 39.05 9.33
C VAL A 402 8.48 37.87 8.47
N MET A 403 9.77 37.53 8.51
CA MET A 403 10.31 36.37 7.79
C MET A 403 9.80 35.04 8.34
N ILE A 404 9.68 34.90 9.67
CA ILE A 404 9.10 33.71 10.31
C ILE A 404 7.63 33.56 9.92
N ASN A 405 6.86 34.66 9.93
CA ASN A 405 5.48 34.67 9.44
C ASN A 405 5.40 34.21 7.98
N ALA A 406 6.23 34.78 7.10
CA ALA A 406 6.29 34.42 5.70
C ALA A 406 6.63 32.93 5.48
N GLN A 407 7.55 32.38 6.26
CA GLN A 407 7.94 30.97 6.19
C GLN A 407 6.82 30.04 6.66
N GLY A 408 6.10 30.41 7.72
CA GLY A 408 4.90 29.70 8.19
C GLY A 408 3.76 29.74 7.16
N GLU A 409 3.59 30.88 6.48
CA GLU A 409 2.62 31.03 5.39
C GLU A 409 2.95 30.16 4.16
N LYS A 410 4.24 30.03 3.78
CA LYS A 410 4.65 29.20 2.64
C LYS A 410 4.21 27.74 2.80
N ALA A 411 4.34 27.18 4.01
CA ALA A 411 3.91 25.81 4.29
C ALA A 411 2.39 25.63 4.13
N LEU A 412 1.60 26.60 4.57
CA LEU A 412 0.14 26.59 4.40
C LEU A 412 -0.27 26.73 2.94
N GLU A 413 0.45 27.55 2.17
CA GLU A 413 0.21 27.73 0.74
C GLU A 413 0.51 26.47 -0.07
N GLU A 414 1.66 25.83 0.17
CA GLU A 414 2.01 24.57 -0.47
C GLU A 414 0.98 23.48 -0.15
N PHE A 415 0.53 23.44 1.10
CA PHE A 415 -0.51 22.51 1.52
C PHE A 415 -1.86 22.75 0.82
N LEU A 416 -2.35 23.99 0.77
CA LEU A 416 -3.58 24.33 0.02
C LEU A 416 -3.43 24.03 -1.48
N LYS A 417 -2.25 24.26 -2.05
CA LYS A 417 -1.96 23.93 -3.44
C LYS A 417 -2.04 22.43 -3.68
N GLN A 418 -1.50 21.60 -2.79
CA GLN A 418 -1.61 20.13 -2.86
C GLN A 418 -3.06 19.67 -2.80
N ILE A 419 -3.88 20.19 -1.87
CA ILE A 419 -5.33 19.91 -1.83
C ILE A 419 -5.96 20.28 -3.18
N SER A 420 -5.69 21.49 -3.66
CA SER A 420 -6.26 22.00 -4.92
C SER A 420 -5.92 21.12 -6.12
N GLU A 421 -4.65 20.72 -6.25
CA GLU A 421 -4.19 19.85 -7.33
C GLU A 421 -4.78 18.45 -7.22
N GLN A 422 -4.81 17.86 -6.03
CA GLN A 422 -5.37 16.53 -5.77
C GLN A 422 -6.85 16.46 -6.20
N TRP A 423 -7.68 17.41 -5.78
CA TRP A 423 -9.12 17.39 -6.09
C TRP A 423 -9.44 17.83 -7.52
N LYS A 424 -8.55 18.57 -8.19
CA LYS A 424 -8.69 18.89 -9.63
C LYS A 424 -8.52 17.68 -10.52
N ILE A 425 -7.70 16.70 -10.13
CA ILE A 425 -7.44 15.49 -10.92
C ILE A 425 -8.20 14.26 -10.43
N TYR A 426 -8.84 14.34 -9.26
CA TYR A 426 -9.51 13.19 -8.66
C TYR A 426 -10.72 12.73 -9.50
N GLN A 427 -10.61 11.54 -10.08
CA GLN A 427 -11.64 10.91 -10.90
C GLN A 427 -12.36 9.81 -10.12
N LEU A 428 -13.67 9.73 -10.28
CA LEU A 428 -14.50 8.65 -9.76
C LEU A 428 -14.27 7.36 -10.55
N GLU A 429 -14.18 6.24 -9.84
CA GLU A 429 -14.14 4.92 -10.46
C GLU A 429 -15.55 4.51 -10.91
N LEU A 430 -15.73 4.25 -12.20
CA LEU A 430 -17.00 3.92 -12.82
C LEU A 430 -16.99 2.48 -13.36
N ILE A 431 -18.01 1.69 -13.00
CA ILE A 431 -18.20 0.30 -13.47
C ILE A 431 -19.47 0.20 -14.31
N ASP A 432 -19.42 -0.56 -15.40
CA ASP A 432 -20.59 -0.83 -16.24
C ASP A 432 -21.63 -1.68 -15.50
N TYR A 433 -22.86 -1.17 -15.42
CA TYR A 433 -24.02 -1.85 -14.85
C TYR A 433 -24.97 -2.30 -15.97
N GLN A 434 -24.97 -3.62 -16.23
CA GLN A 434 -25.87 -4.29 -17.17
C GLN A 434 -25.90 -3.66 -18.59
N LYS A 435 -24.79 -3.05 -19.05
CA LYS A 435 -24.69 -2.33 -20.33
C LYS A 435 -25.67 -1.17 -20.52
N LYS A 436 -26.31 -0.70 -19.43
CA LYS A 436 -27.28 0.42 -19.45
C LYS A 436 -26.63 1.76 -19.10
N CYS A 437 -25.79 1.76 -18.06
CA CYS A 437 -25.12 2.95 -17.53
C CYS A 437 -23.92 2.52 -16.68
N LYS A 438 -23.01 3.45 -16.40
CA LYS A 438 -21.92 3.22 -15.45
C LYS A 438 -22.29 3.77 -14.07
N VAL A 439 -22.05 2.97 -13.04
CA VAL A 439 -22.27 3.31 -11.62
C VAL A 439 -20.95 3.58 -10.92
N ILE A 440 -20.98 4.38 -9.86
CA ILE A 440 -19.77 4.74 -9.10
C ILE A 440 -19.43 3.61 -8.12
N LYS A 441 -18.14 3.27 -8.01
CA LYS A 441 -17.60 2.29 -7.06
C LYS A 441 -16.49 2.89 -6.20
N SER A 442 -16.01 2.12 -5.22
CA SER A 442 -14.82 2.43 -4.41
C SER A 442 -14.92 3.75 -3.63
N TRP A 443 -16.03 3.91 -2.90
CA TRP A 443 -16.34 5.09 -2.10
C TRP A 443 -15.34 5.35 -0.96
N ASP A 444 -14.75 4.29 -0.41
CA ASP A 444 -13.91 4.39 0.80
C ASP A 444 -12.69 5.28 0.61
N ASP A 445 -12.03 5.21 -0.55
CA ASP A 445 -10.86 6.07 -0.86
C ASP A 445 -11.26 7.56 -0.93
N LEU A 446 -12.43 7.86 -1.51
CA LEU A 446 -12.97 9.21 -1.59
C LEU A 446 -13.25 9.78 -0.19
N PHE A 447 -13.94 9.03 0.68
CA PHE A 447 -14.25 9.49 2.03
C PHE A 447 -13.02 9.58 2.93
N THR A 448 -12.07 8.65 2.79
CA THR A 448 -10.83 8.66 3.57
C THR A 448 -10.02 9.91 3.23
N LYS A 449 -9.78 10.17 1.95
CA LYS A 449 -9.08 11.37 1.47
C LYS A 449 -9.81 12.67 1.81
N ALA A 450 -11.15 12.69 1.75
CA ALA A 450 -11.95 13.86 2.13
C ALA A 450 -11.82 14.16 3.63
N LYS A 451 -11.91 13.14 4.49
CA LYS A 451 -11.79 13.28 5.95
C LYS A 451 -10.38 13.67 6.38
N GLU A 452 -9.35 13.09 5.78
CA GLU A 452 -7.96 13.45 6.04
C GLU A 452 -7.71 14.92 5.68
N ASN A 453 -8.11 15.36 4.48
CA ASN A 453 -7.96 16.75 4.06
C ASN A 453 -8.77 17.72 4.93
N LEU A 454 -9.96 17.34 5.41
CA LEU A 454 -10.74 18.11 6.39
C LEU A 454 -10.01 18.23 7.74
N SER A 455 -9.44 17.13 8.26
CA SER A 455 -8.64 17.14 9.49
C SER A 455 -7.41 18.04 9.37
N ASN A 456 -6.76 18.02 8.20
CA ASN A 456 -5.61 18.86 7.93
C ASN A 456 -6.00 20.34 7.79
N ILE A 457 -7.15 20.66 7.16
CA ILE A 457 -7.71 22.02 7.13
C ILE A 457 -8.04 22.51 8.55
N LEU A 458 -8.61 21.67 9.41
CA LEU A 458 -8.86 22.01 10.82
C LEU A 458 -7.55 22.32 11.56
N SER A 459 -6.50 21.54 11.31
CA SER A 459 -5.16 21.79 11.87
C SER A 459 -4.57 23.11 11.37
N MET A 460 -4.78 23.42 10.09
CA MET A 460 -4.39 24.69 9.47
C MET A 460 -5.13 25.89 10.08
N LYS A 461 -6.42 25.76 10.42
CA LYS A 461 -7.20 26.82 11.10
C LYS A 461 -6.64 27.18 12.48
N LEU A 462 -5.96 26.25 13.16
CA LEU A 462 -5.30 26.48 14.45
C LEU A 462 -3.92 27.15 14.32
N SER A 463 -3.39 27.27 13.09
CA SER A 463 -2.09 27.87 12.84
C SER A 463 -2.15 29.40 13.02
N PRO A 464 -1.15 30.02 13.66
CA PRO A 464 -1.08 31.48 13.80
C PRO A 464 -0.95 32.21 12.45
N TYR A 465 -0.53 31.51 11.39
CA TYR A 465 -0.32 32.06 10.04
C TYR A 465 -1.56 31.92 9.12
N PHE A 466 -2.71 31.46 9.66
CA PHE A 466 -3.93 31.16 8.92
C PHE A 466 -4.58 32.36 8.22
N LYS A 467 -4.45 33.56 8.81
CA LYS A 467 -5.25 34.75 8.47
C LYS A 467 -5.21 35.12 6.99
N SER A 468 -4.06 34.99 6.34
CA SER A 468 -3.87 35.29 4.92
C SER A 468 -4.54 34.30 3.97
N PHE A 469 -4.93 33.11 4.44
CA PHE A 469 -5.51 32.02 3.67
C PHE A 469 -6.95 31.67 4.08
N GLU A 470 -7.55 32.46 4.97
CA GLU A 470 -8.86 32.20 5.56
C GLU A 470 -9.94 31.97 4.50
N ALA A 471 -10.06 32.88 3.52
CA ALA A 471 -11.06 32.80 2.47
C ALA A 471 -10.93 31.54 1.58
N GLU A 472 -9.70 31.20 1.20
CA GLU A 472 -9.44 30.02 0.34
C GLU A 472 -9.64 28.71 1.11
N THR A 473 -9.24 28.68 2.38
CA THR A 473 -9.41 27.52 3.25
C THR A 473 -10.87 27.26 3.55
N LEU A 474 -11.65 28.31 3.87
CA LEU A 474 -13.10 28.19 4.07
C LEU A 474 -13.80 27.71 2.79
N SER A 475 -13.35 28.18 1.61
CA SER A 475 -13.88 27.68 0.34
C SER A 475 -13.62 26.17 0.14
N TRP A 476 -12.44 25.67 0.49
CA TRP A 476 -12.13 24.24 0.43
C TRP A 476 -12.84 23.42 1.50
N ASP A 477 -12.96 23.94 2.71
CA ASP A 477 -13.74 23.37 3.80
C ASP A 477 -15.20 23.14 3.36
N ASP A 478 -15.84 24.16 2.77
CA ASP A 478 -17.20 24.06 2.22
C ASP A 478 -17.30 23.05 1.08
N LYS A 479 -16.33 23.05 0.15
CA LYS A 479 -16.30 22.10 -0.99
C LYS A 479 -16.18 20.66 -0.51
N LEU A 480 -15.29 20.38 0.44
CA LEU A 480 -15.07 19.02 0.97
C LEU A 480 -16.28 18.53 1.76
N ASN A 481 -16.88 19.38 2.61
CA ASN A 481 -18.14 19.04 3.29
C ASN A 481 -19.26 18.77 2.29
N ARG A 482 -19.36 19.56 1.21
CA ARG A 482 -20.34 19.34 0.15
C ARG A 482 -20.09 18.05 -0.63
N ILE A 483 -18.84 17.67 -0.88
CA ILE A 483 -18.46 16.37 -1.48
C ILE A 483 -18.98 15.23 -0.59
N ILE A 484 -18.68 15.25 0.71
CA ILE A 484 -19.11 14.22 1.65
C ILE A 484 -20.63 14.09 1.66
N ASN A 485 -21.36 15.20 1.83
CA ASN A 485 -22.82 15.20 1.91
C ASN A 485 -23.49 14.70 0.62
N ILE A 486 -23.02 15.14 -0.55
CA ILE A 486 -23.60 14.74 -1.84
C ILE A 486 -23.40 13.26 -2.08
N PHE A 487 -22.18 12.74 -1.87
CA PHE A 487 -21.88 11.34 -2.17
C PHE A 487 -22.44 10.36 -1.14
N ASP A 488 -22.64 10.79 0.11
CA ASP A 488 -23.34 9.96 1.12
C ASP A 488 -24.81 9.72 0.71
N ILE A 489 -25.52 10.78 0.30
CA ILE A 489 -26.87 10.67 -0.26
C ILE A 489 -26.85 9.89 -1.58
N TRP A 490 -25.83 10.09 -2.42
CA TRP A 490 -25.68 9.35 -3.68
C TRP A 490 -25.57 7.84 -3.44
N ILE A 491 -24.80 7.41 -2.44
CA ILE A 491 -24.70 5.98 -2.07
C ILE A 491 -26.07 5.42 -1.73
N ASP A 492 -26.85 6.13 -0.89
CA ASP A 492 -28.17 5.67 -0.49
C ASP A 492 -29.13 5.58 -1.69
N VAL A 493 -29.13 6.58 -2.57
CA VAL A 493 -29.89 6.59 -3.84
C VAL A 493 -29.46 5.44 -4.75
N GLN A 494 -28.16 5.28 -5.00
CA GLN A 494 -27.62 4.25 -5.88
C GLN A 494 -27.94 2.86 -5.35
N ARG A 495 -27.75 2.62 -4.05
CA ARG A 495 -28.05 1.33 -3.40
C ARG A 495 -29.54 0.99 -3.53
N ARG A 496 -30.44 1.91 -3.18
CA ARG A 496 -31.89 1.71 -3.29
C ARG A 496 -32.35 1.55 -4.74
N TRP A 497 -31.78 2.34 -5.66
CA TRP A 497 -32.09 2.23 -7.08
C TRP A 497 -31.63 0.89 -7.64
N VAL A 498 -30.41 0.43 -7.37
CA VAL A 498 -29.93 -0.90 -7.83
C VAL A 498 -30.84 -2.01 -7.32
N TYR A 499 -31.24 -1.97 -6.05
CA TYR A 499 -32.19 -2.93 -5.46
C TYR A 499 -33.55 -2.92 -6.18
N LEU A 500 -34.17 -1.74 -6.33
CA LEU A 500 -35.49 -1.63 -6.95
C LEU A 500 -35.46 -1.87 -8.47
N GLU A 501 -34.39 -1.48 -9.17
CA GLU A 501 -34.18 -1.75 -10.60
C GLU A 501 -34.12 -3.26 -10.84
N GLY A 502 -33.39 -3.99 -9.98
CA GLY A 502 -33.32 -5.44 -9.97
C GLY A 502 -34.67 -6.13 -9.70
N ILE A 503 -35.68 -5.43 -9.18
CA ILE A 503 -37.01 -6.00 -8.92
C ILE A 503 -37.96 -5.65 -10.06
N PHE A 504 -38.13 -4.36 -10.35
CA PHE A 504 -39.11 -3.89 -11.33
C PHE A 504 -38.72 -4.17 -12.79
N THR A 505 -37.44 -4.38 -13.09
CA THR A 505 -36.98 -4.66 -14.45
C THR A 505 -36.87 -6.16 -14.75
N SER A 506 -36.69 -6.99 -13.71
CA SER A 506 -36.42 -8.42 -13.87
C SER A 506 -37.66 -9.24 -14.22
N SER A 507 -38.85 -8.77 -13.84
CA SER A 507 -40.11 -9.45 -14.13
C SER A 507 -41.20 -8.46 -14.53
N THR A 508 -41.78 -8.67 -15.71
CA THR A 508 -42.94 -7.92 -16.21
C THR A 508 -44.15 -8.06 -15.31
N ASP A 509 -44.26 -9.19 -14.61
CA ASP A 509 -45.42 -9.54 -13.79
C ASP A 509 -45.49 -8.70 -12.51
N ILE A 510 -44.36 -8.38 -11.89
CA ILE A 510 -44.31 -7.45 -10.74
C ILE A 510 -44.74 -6.04 -11.17
N ALA A 511 -44.35 -5.60 -12.37
CA ALA A 511 -44.78 -4.30 -12.90
C ALA A 511 -46.30 -4.25 -13.16
N GLN A 512 -46.93 -5.39 -13.48
CA GLN A 512 -48.38 -5.49 -13.60
C GLN A 512 -49.09 -5.53 -12.23
N LEU A 513 -48.47 -6.13 -11.22
CA LEU A 513 -49.02 -6.22 -9.86
C LEU A 513 -48.96 -4.88 -9.11
N LEU A 514 -47.94 -4.05 -9.37
CA LEU A 514 -47.71 -2.75 -8.74
C LEU A 514 -47.51 -1.64 -9.80
N PRO A 515 -48.55 -1.31 -10.59
CA PRO A 515 -48.41 -0.43 -11.75
C PRO A 515 -48.08 1.03 -11.36
N ASN A 516 -48.66 1.52 -10.28
CA ASN A 516 -48.43 2.90 -9.81
C ASN A 516 -47.00 3.09 -9.30
N GLU A 517 -46.49 2.12 -8.53
CA GLU A 517 -45.13 2.13 -7.99
C GLU A 517 -44.10 1.93 -9.09
N SER A 518 -44.38 1.04 -10.06
CA SER A 518 -43.53 0.82 -11.23
C SER A 518 -43.40 2.08 -12.10
N GLN A 519 -44.50 2.78 -12.37
CA GLN A 519 -44.46 4.02 -13.14
C GLN A 519 -43.66 5.13 -12.42
N LYS A 520 -43.85 5.28 -11.10
CA LYS A 520 -43.07 6.23 -10.28
C LYS A 520 -41.58 5.86 -10.28
N PHE A 521 -41.26 4.58 -10.17
CA PHE A 521 -39.89 4.09 -10.22
C PHE A 521 -39.22 4.37 -11.57
N GLN A 522 -39.91 4.12 -12.69
CA GLN A 522 -39.37 4.42 -14.03
C GLN A 522 -39.04 5.91 -14.21
N SER A 523 -39.90 6.80 -13.69
CA SER A 523 -39.63 8.25 -13.71
C SER A 523 -38.35 8.59 -12.93
N VAL A 524 -38.23 8.07 -11.72
CA VAL A 524 -37.06 8.27 -10.83
C VAL A 524 -35.79 7.65 -11.41
N ALA A 525 -35.87 6.45 -11.99
CA ALA A 525 -34.78 5.75 -12.63
C ALA A 525 -34.26 6.53 -13.84
N ASN A 526 -35.15 7.06 -14.68
CA ASN A 526 -34.74 7.87 -15.84
C ASN A 526 -33.99 9.14 -15.42
N GLU A 527 -34.43 9.81 -14.36
CA GLU A 527 -33.73 10.97 -13.82
C GLU A 527 -32.35 10.61 -13.25
N PHE A 528 -32.25 9.53 -12.47
CA PHE A 528 -30.99 9.08 -11.88
C PHE A 528 -29.99 8.57 -12.93
N VAL A 529 -30.45 7.79 -13.92
CA VAL A 529 -29.63 7.38 -15.07
C VAL A 529 -29.19 8.60 -15.88
N GLY A 530 -30.05 9.62 -16.00
CA GLY A 530 -29.69 10.90 -16.59
C GLY A 530 -28.56 11.61 -15.85
N LEU A 531 -28.52 11.53 -14.51
CA LEU A 531 -27.40 12.02 -13.70
C LEU A 531 -26.14 11.17 -13.89
N LEU A 532 -26.24 9.84 -13.86
CA LEU A 532 -25.10 8.94 -14.08
C LEU A 532 -24.44 9.17 -15.45
N LYS A 533 -25.23 9.42 -16.50
CA LYS A 533 -24.69 9.77 -17.83
C LYS A 533 -23.96 11.12 -17.86
N LYS A 534 -24.32 12.07 -16.99
CA LYS A 534 -23.57 13.34 -16.85
C LYS A 534 -22.23 13.09 -16.14
N VAL A 535 -22.23 12.26 -15.09
CA VAL A 535 -21.00 11.84 -14.39
C VAL A 535 -20.09 11.02 -15.30
N GLU A 536 -20.64 10.18 -16.18
CA GLU A 536 -19.85 9.43 -17.15
C GLU A 536 -19.12 10.34 -18.15
N LYS A 537 -19.71 11.49 -18.52
CA LYS A 537 -19.08 12.46 -19.41
C LYS A 537 -17.95 13.25 -18.74
N SER A 538 -18.10 13.59 -17.46
CA SER A 538 -17.01 14.14 -16.65
C SER A 538 -16.96 13.46 -15.28
N PRO A 539 -16.03 12.50 -15.08
CA PRO A 539 -15.92 11.73 -13.84
C PRO A 539 -15.18 12.49 -12.73
N LEU A 540 -14.84 13.77 -12.94
CA LEU A 540 -14.15 14.58 -11.95
C LEU A 540 -15.08 14.99 -10.81
N VAL A 541 -14.67 14.76 -9.57
CA VAL A 541 -15.50 15.05 -8.37
C VAL A 541 -15.98 16.50 -8.32
N LEU A 542 -15.10 17.45 -8.65
CA LEU A 542 -15.43 18.87 -8.63
C LEU A 542 -16.50 19.25 -9.68
N ASP A 543 -16.51 18.57 -10.83
CA ASP A 543 -17.53 18.79 -11.86
C ASP A 543 -18.89 18.22 -11.44
N VAL A 544 -18.89 17.08 -10.73
CA VAL A 544 -20.12 16.46 -10.21
C VAL A 544 -20.80 17.37 -9.17
N ILE A 545 -20.04 17.93 -8.22
CA ILE A 545 -20.61 18.84 -7.22
C ILE A 545 -21.03 20.20 -7.82
N ALA A 546 -20.45 20.59 -8.95
CA ALA A 546 -20.80 21.80 -9.68
C ALA A 546 -22.13 21.70 -10.44
N ILE A 547 -22.69 20.49 -10.61
CA ILE A 547 -24.01 20.29 -11.22
C ILE A 547 -25.07 21.08 -10.42
N PRO A 548 -25.84 21.98 -11.07
CA PRO A 548 -26.84 22.79 -10.39
C PRO A 548 -27.88 21.95 -9.65
N ASN A 549 -28.14 22.28 -8.38
CA ASN A 549 -29.14 21.63 -7.52
C ASN A 549 -29.00 20.10 -7.38
N VAL A 550 -27.82 19.52 -7.64
CA VAL A 550 -27.61 18.07 -7.58
C VAL A 550 -27.98 17.47 -6.21
N GLN A 551 -27.66 18.17 -5.12
CA GLN A 551 -27.98 17.73 -3.77
C GLN A 551 -29.50 17.62 -3.55
N LYS A 552 -30.26 18.69 -3.84
CA LYS A 552 -31.73 18.69 -3.70
C LYS A 552 -32.40 17.64 -4.59
N LEU A 553 -31.84 17.41 -5.78
CA LEU A 553 -32.34 16.38 -6.68
C LEU A 553 -32.11 14.99 -6.07
N LEU A 554 -30.91 14.69 -5.57
CA LEU A 554 -30.61 13.41 -4.90
C LEU A 554 -31.47 13.19 -3.65
N GLU A 555 -31.69 14.22 -2.83
CA GLU A 555 -32.58 14.15 -1.66
C GLU A 555 -34.02 13.78 -2.07
N ARG A 556 -34.55 14.41 -3.12
CA ARG A 556 -35.87 14.08 -3.68
C ARG A 556 -35.94 12.66 -4.24
N LEU A 557 -34.89 12.23 -4.95
CA LEU A 557 -34.79 10.86 -5.48
C LEU A 557 -34.76 9.85 -4.32
N ALA A 558 -33.97 10.12 -3.27
CA ALA A 558 -33.88 9.28 -2.08
C ALA A 558 -35.23 9.13 -1.39
N GLU A 559 -35.97 10.23 -1.19
CA GLU A 559 -37.31 10.21 -0.59
C GLU A 559 -38.31 9.43 -1.45
N SER A 560 -38.27 9.63 -2.77
CA SER A 560 -39.15 8.92 -3.71
C SER A 560 -38.87 7.42 -3.74
N LEU A 561 -37.59 7.02 -3.79
CA LEU A 561 -37.17 5.62 -3.69
C LEU A 561 -37.60 5.00 -2.35
N THR A 562 -37.50 5.75 -1.25
CA THR A 562 -37.95 5.28 0.08
C THR A 562 -39.45 5.02 0.11
N LYS A 563 -40.26 5.92 -0.46
CA LYS A 563 -41.71 5.75 -0.57
C LYS A 563 -42.08 4.52 -1.40
N ILE A 564 -41.39 4.30 -2.51
CA ILE A 564 -41.58 3.11 -3.37
C ILE A 564 -41.20 1.84 -2.61
N GLN A 565 -40.05 1.83 -1.93
CA GLN A 565 -39.60 0.68 -1.12
C GLN A 565 -40.57 0.37 0.02
N LYS A 566 -41.12 1.40 0.69
CA LYS A 566 -42.13 1.22 1.73
C LYS A 566 -43.43 0.61 1.18
N ALA A 567 -43.92 1.12 0.05
CA ALA A 567 -45.11 0.56 -0.61
C ALA A 567 -44.91 -0.90 -1.02
N LEU A 568 -43.71 -1.24 -1.54
CA LEU A 568 -43.33 -2.62 -1.84
C LEU A 568 -43.33 -3.50 -0.57
N GLY A 569 -42.77 -3.00 0.54
CA GLY A 569 -42.78 -3.69 1.83
C GLY A 569 -44.19 -3.95 2.36
N GLU A 570 -45.09 -2.95 2.26
CA GLU A 570 -46.51 -3.10 2.63
C GLU A 570 -47.23 -4.13 1.75
N TYR A 571 -46.93 -4.16 0.45
CA TYR A 571 -47.47 -5.17 -0.46
C TYR A 571 -46.99 -6.59 -0.07
N LEU A 572 -45.70 -6.77 0.16
CA LEU A 572 -45.13 -8.06 0.57
C LEU A 572 -45.75 -8.54 1.89
N GLU A 573 -46.01 -7.62 2.82
CA GLU A 573 -46.66 -7.96 4.07
C GLU A 573 -48.11 -8.42 3.90
N ARG A 574 -48.86 -7.82 2.96
CA ARG A 574 -50.20 -8.32 2.60
C ARG A 574 -50.15 -9.73 2.02
N GLN A 575 -49.15 -10.03 1.20
CA GLN A 575 -48.96 -11.38 0.66
C GLN A 575 -48.64 -12.39 1.76
N ARG A 576 -47.82 -12.02 2.75
CA ARG A 576 -47.55 -12.86 3.93
C ARG A 576 -48.78 -13.10 4.78
N ALA A 577 -49.61 -12.09 4.99
CA ALA A 577 -50.86 -12.24 5.72
C ALA A 577 -51.85 -13.18 4.99
N ALA A 578 -51.81 -13.21 3.65
CA ALA A 578 -52.65 -14.09 2.85
C ALA A 578 -52.17 -15.56 2.87
N PHE A 579 -50.85 -15.80 2.90
CA PHE A 579 -50.27 -17.13 3.08
C PHE A 579 -49.14 -17.10 4.13
N PRO A 580 -49.44 -17.45 5.39
CA PRO A 580 -48.53 -17.23 6.53
C PRO A 580 -47.15 -17.92 6.46
N ARG A 581 -46.95 -18.96 5.64
CA ARG A 581 -45.61 -19.56 5.47
C ARG A 581 -44.61 -18.62 4.79
N PHE A 582 -45.08 -17.58 4.08
CA PHE A 582 -44.22 -16.55 3.51
C PHE A 582 -43.51 -15.67 4.54
N TYR A 583 -43.93 -15.69 5.82
CA TYR A 583 -43.19 -15.00 6.88
C TYR A 583 -41.76 -15.51 7.04
N PHE A 584 -41.50 -16.77 6.68
CA PHE A 584 -40.19 -17.44 6.83
C PHE A 584 -39.28 -17.30 5.60
N ILE A 585 -39.71 -16.56 4.59
CA ILE A 585 -38.97 -16.34 3.35
C ILE A 585 -38.47 -14.89 3.30
N GLY A 586 -37.26 -14.67 2.76
CA GLY A 586 -36.73 -13.32 2.52
C GLY A 586 -37.56 -12.54 1.51
N ASP A 587 -37.41 -11.21 1.51
CA ASP A 587 -38.17 -10.33 0.61
C ASP A 587 -37.87 -10.63 -0.88
N GLU A 588 -36.60 -10.90 -1.21
CA GLU A 588 -36.16 -11.24 -2.57
C GLU A 588 -36.75 -12.55 -3.09
N ASP A 589 -36.65 -13.62 -2.29
CA ASP A 589 -37.23 -14.93 -2.61
C ASP A 589 -38.75 -14.82 -2.79
N LEU A 590 -39.43 -14.05 -1.94
CA LEU A 590 -40.88 -13.85 -2.02
C LEU A 590 -41.28 -13.11 -3.30
N LEU A 591 -40.52 -12.07 -3.68
CA LEU A 591 -40.74 -11.35 -4.93
C LEU A 591 -40.53 -12.26 -6.15
N GLU A 592 -39.51 -13.11 -6.13
CA GLU A 592 -39.27 -14.06 -7.21
C GLU A 592 -40.42 -15.06 -7.36
N MET A 593 -40.98 -15.53 -6.24
CA MET A 593 -42.14 -16.42 -6.25
C MET A 593 -43.39 -15.75 -6.80
N ILE A 594 -43.66 -14.52 -6.39
CA ILE A 594 -44.84 -13.77 -6.85
C ILE A 594 -44.71 -13.41 -8.33
N GLY A 595 -43.51 -12.97 -8.76
CA GLY A 595 -43.21 -12.57 -10.12
C GLY A 595 -43.09 -13.71 -11.13
N ASN A 596 -43.06 -14.98 -10.68
CA ASN A 596 -43.04 -16.17 -11.53
C ASN A 596 -44.12 -17.19 -11.12
N SER A 597 -45.27 -16.72 -10.65
CA SER A 597 -46.34 -17.57 -10.10
C SER A 597 -46.86 -18.66 -11.06
N ASN A 598 -46.71 -18.45 -12.37
CA ASN A 598 -47.10 -19.42 -13.41
C ASN A 598 -46.01 -20.47 -13.72
N ASN A 599 -44.76 -20.27 -13.30
CA ASN A 599 -43.65 -21.19 -13.59
C ASN A 599 -43.30 -22.04 -12.36
N LEU A 600 -43.93 -23.21 -12.27
CA LEU A 600 -43.75 -24.14 -11.16
C LEU A 600 -42.30 -24.56 -10.92
N ILE A 601 -41.51 -24.74 -11.99
CA ILE A 601 -40.11 -25.17 -11.88
C ILE A 601 -39.29 -24.13 -11.11
N ARG A 602 -39.51 -22.84 -11.38
CA ARG A 602 -38.85 -21.75 -10.64
C ARG A 602 -39.31 -21.68 -9.19
N LEU A 603 -40.58 -21.97 -8.91
CA LEU A 603 -41.12 -21.93 -7.54
C LEU A 603 -40.55 -23.04 -6.64
N GLN A 604 -40.34 -24.24 -7.18
CA GLN A 604 -39.88 -25.41 -6.41
C GLN A 604 -38.58 -25.14 -5.62
N LYS A 605 -37.68 -24.29 -6.14
CA LYS A 605 -36.41 -23.98 -5.45
C LYS A 605 -36.59 -23.31 -4.07
N HIS A 606 -37.73 -22.67 -3.83
CA HIS A 606 -38.05 -22.00 -2.56
C HIS A 606 -38.82 -22.89 -1.59
N PHE A 607 -39.32 -24.06 -2.02
CA PHE A 607 -40.21 -24.90 -1.19
C PHE A 607 -39.52 -25.45 0.05
N LYS A 608 -38.23 -25.77 -0.06
CA LYS A 608 -37.37 -26.17 1.08
C LYS A 608 -37.31 -25.15 2.22
N LYS A 609 -37.65 -23.87 1.95
CA LYS A 609 -37.69 -22.79 2.95
C LYS A 609 -39.06 -22.68 3.63
N MET A 610 -40.14 -23.13 2.98
CA MET A 610 -41.52 -23.01 3.47
C MET A 610 -42.07 -24.27 4.14
N PHE A 611 -41.57 -25.43 3.73
CA PHE A 611 -42.06 -26.73 4.16
C PHE A 611 -40.90 -27.56 4.68
N ALA A 612 -41.18 -28.43 5.66
CA ALA A 612 -40.14 -29.29 6.24
C ALA A 612 -39.67 -30.38 5.27
N GLY A 613 -40.60 -31.05 4.59
CA GLY A 613 -40.33 -32.23 3.77
C GLY A 613 -40.58 -32.07 2.26
N VAL A 614 -41.14 -30.94 1.81
CA VAL A 614 -41.49 -30.74 0.40
C VAL A 614 -40.32 -30.09 -0.34
N HIS A 615 -39.82 -30.78 -1.37
CA HIS A 615 -38.79 -30.27 -2.26
C HIS A 615 -39.35 -29.87 -3.63
N SER A 616 -40.17 -30.74 -4.23
CA SER A 616 -40.78 -30.51 -5.55
C SER A 616 -42.25 -30.94 -5.60
N LEU A 617 -42.97 -30.45 -6.61
CA LEU A 617 -44.34 -30.84 -6.92
C LEU A 617 -44.32 -31.93 -7.99
N ILE A 618 -45.21 -32.91 -7.86
CA ILE A 618 -45.49 -33.90 -8.89
C ILE A 618 -46.56 -33.29 -9.79
N ILE A 619 -46.16 -32.95 -11.01
CA ILE A 619 -47.04 -32.35 -12.03
C ILE A 619 -47.54 -33.48 -12.93
N ASN A 620 -48.80 -33.42 -13.32
CA ASN A 620 -49.38 -34.41 -14.22
C ASN A 620 -48.76 -34.30 -15.63
N ASP A 621 -48.36 -35.43 -16.22
CA ASP A 621 -47.74 -35.47 -17.55
C ASP A 621 -48.68 -34.98 -18.67
N ASN A 622 -50.01 -35.08 -18.46
CA ASN A 622 -51.02 -34.70 -19.44
C ASN A 622 -51.53 -33.25 -19.28
N ASP A 623 -51.50 -32.68 -18.06
CA ASP A 623 -51.86 -31.27 -17.80
C ASP A 623 -50.87 -30.64 -16.79
N GLN A 624 -50.00 -29.77 -17.30
CA GLN A 624 -48.97 -29.09 -16.49
C GLN A 624 -49.55 -28.14 -15.42
N ALA A 625 -50.84 -27.83 -15.48
CA ALA A 625 -51.53 -27.02 -14.48
C ALA A 625 -52.14 -27.84 -13.34
N LEU A 626 -51.98 -29.17 -13.33
CA LEU A 626 -52.54 -30.07 -12.33
C LEU A 626 -51.43 -30.69 -11.47
N ILE A 627 -51.54 -30.50 -10.16
CA ILE A 627 -50.60 -30.99 -9.15
C ILE A 627 -51.15 -32.30 -8.58
N ASP A 628 -50.46 -33.40 -8.85
CA ASP A 628 -50.81 -34.77 -8.41
C ASP A 628 -50.20 -35.13 -7.05
N GLY A 629 -49.25 -34.36 -6.55
CA GLY A 629 -48.60 -34.66 -5.28
C GLY A 629 -47.34 -33.86 -5.00
N VAL A 630 -46.59 -34.30 -4.00
CA VAL A 630 -45.31 -33.71 -3.58
C VAL A 630 -44.22 -34.76 -3.50
N GLN A 631 -42.97 -34.31 -3.61
CA GLN A 631 -41.78 -35.15 -3.52
C GLN A 631 -40.75 -34.55 -2.57
N SER A 632 -40.07 -35.40 -1.79
CA SER A 632 -38.95 -35.02 -0.92
C SER A 632 -37.64 -34.91 -1.71
N ASN A 633 -36.62 -34.33 -1.10
CA ASN A 633 -35.29 -34.18 -1.69
C ASN A 633 -34.62 -35.54 -2.03
N GLU A 634 -34.91 -36.56 -1.23
CA GLU A 634 -34.40 -37.94 -1.36
C GLU A 634 -35.23 -38.77 -2.35
N GLY A 635 -36.30 -38.20 -2.90
CA GLY A 635 -37.14 -38.82 -3.92
C GLY A 635 -38.40 -39.50 -3.41
N GLU A 636 -38.74 -39.42 -2.11
CA GLU A 636 -40.00 -39.97 -1.57
C GLU A 636 -41.20 -39.18 -2.06
N LYS A 637 -42.21 -39.88 -2.58
CA LYS A 637 -43.39 -39.29 -3.24
C LYS A 637 -44.64 -39.46 -2.38
N VAL A 638 -45.42 -38.40 -2.25
CA VAL A 638 -46.78 -38.40 -1.67
C VAL A 638 -47.74 -38.00 -2.78
N LYS A 639 -48.55 -38.95 -3.25
CA LYS A 639 -49.62 -38.67 -4.22
C LYS A 639 -50.87 -38.23 -3.49
N PHE A 640 -51.48 -37.13 -3.92
CA PHE A 640 -52.70 -36.60 -3.34
C PHE A 640 -53.91 -37.47 -3.66
N TYR A 641 -54.89 -37.50 -2.77
CA TYR A 641 -56.19 -38.08 -3.08
C TYR A 641 -56.97 -37.19 -4.05
N ASN A 642 -56.88 -35.87 -3.83
CA ASN A 642 -57.50 -34.87 -4.70
C ASN A 642 -56.42 -34.01 -5.37
N PRO A 643 -56.18 -34.17 -6.68
CA PRO A 643 -55.26 -33.31 -7.41
C PRO A 643 -55.71 -31.84 -7.40
N ILE A 644 -54.75 -30.90 -7.41
CA ILE A 644 -55.02 -29.46 -7.29
C ILE A 644 -54.76 -28.77 -8.64
N SER A 645 -55.76 -28.05 -9.15
CA SER A 645 -55.66 -27.31 -10.42
C SER A 645 -55.30 -25.83 -10.21
N ILE A 646 -54.21 -25.39 -10.83
CA ILE A 646 -53.74 -24.00 -10.83
C ILE A 646 -54.62 -23.12 -11.73
N LYS A 647 -55.22 -23.68 -12.78
CA LYS A 647 -56.16 -22.95 -13.66
C LYS A 647 -57.40 -22.47 -12.90
N GLN A 648 -57.91 -23.29 -11.98
CA GLN A 648 -59.06 -22.94 -11.14
C GLN A 648 -58.69 -21.94 -10.03
N HIS A 649 -57.43 -21.92 -9.62
CA HIS A 649 -56.90 -21.11 -8.52
C HIS A 649 -55.64 -20.35 -8.96
N PRO A 650 -55.77 -19.23 -9.71
CA PRO A 650 -54.64 -18.55 -10.34
C PRO A 650 -53.73 -17.83 -9.34
N ASN A 651 -54.24 -17.48 -8.16
CA ASN A 651 -53.44 -16.80 -7.14
C ASN A 651 -52.55 -17.80 -6.40
N ILE A 652 -51.25 -17.49 -6.32
CA ILE A 652 -50.24 -18.34 -5.67
C ILE A 652 -50.60 -18.73 -4.23
N ASN A 653 -51.18 -17.78 -3.48
CA ASN A 653 -51.56 -17.98 -2.09
C ASN A 653 -52.69 -19.02 -1.92
N ASP A 654 -53.65 -19.07 -2.85
CA ASP A 654 -54.83 -19.94 -2.75
C ASP A 654 -54.44 -21.40 -3.02
N TRP A 655 -53.75 -21.67 -4.12
CA TRP A 655 -53.35 -23.04 -4.44
C TRP A 655 -52.29 -23.58 -3.46
N LEU A 656 -51.36 -22.75 -2.96
CA LEU A 656 -50.41 -23.19 -1.92
C LEU A 656 -51.12 -23.55 -0.60
N THR A 657 -52.13 -22.76 -0.20
CA THR A 657 -52.96 -23.07 0.98
C THR A 657 -53.71 -24.40 0.80
N ARG A 658 -54.15 -24.72 -0.42
CA ARG A 658 -54.79 -26.01 -0.73
C ARG A 658 -53.80 -27.16 -0.71
N VAL A 659 -52.60 -26.97 -1.25
CA VAL A 659 -51.50 -27.96 -1.21
C VAL A 659 -51.17 -28.31 0.23
N GLU A 660 -51.00 -27.31 1.11
CA GLU A 660 -50.75 -27.52 2.54
C GLU A 660 -51.83 -28.38 3.22
N LYS A 661 -53.10 -28.08 2.96
CA LYS A 661 -54.24 -28.84 3.53
C LYS A 661 -54.32 -30.26 2.98
N GLU A 662 -54.14 -30.44 1.68
CA GLU A 662 -54.24 -31.75 1.03
C GLU A 662 -53.09 -32.68 1.42
N ILE A 663 -51.88 -32.15 1.65
CA ILE A 663 -50.75 -32.91 2.22
C ILE A 663 -51.16 -33.53 3.56
N SER A 664 -51.67 -32.71 4.48
CA SER A 664 -52.04 -33.15 5.83
C SER A 664 -53.16 -34.19 5.80
N LEU A 665 -54.19 -33.96 4.98
CA LEU A 665 -55.32 -34.88 4.81
C LEU A 665 -54.90 -36.22 4.17
N THR A 666 -54.03 -36.16 3.16
CA THR A 666 -53.51 -37.35 2.48
C THR A 666 -52.71 -38.22 3.44
N LEU A 667 -51.79 -37.62 4.21
CA LEU A 667 -51.00 -38.36 5.20
C LEU A 667 -51.87 -39.02 6.28
N ALA A 668 -52.90 -38.34 6.76
CA ALA A 668 -53.80 -38.90 7.77
C ALA A 668 -54.62 -40.09 7.23
N LYS A 669 -55.13 -40.00 5.99
CA LYS A 669 -55.82 -41.12 5.33
C LYS A 669 -54.90 -42.31 5.07
N LEU A 670 -53.68 -42.06 4.58
CA LEU A 670 -52.68 -43.11 4.35
C LEU A 670 -52.28 -43.80 5.65
N LEU A 671 -52.14 -43.06 6.76
CA LEU A 671 -51.87 -43.65 8.07
C LEU A 671 -52.99 -44.62 8.48
N ALA A 672 -54.26 -44.19 8.35
CA ALA A 672 -55.42 -44.99 8.69
C ALA A 672 -55.51 -46.30 7.87
N GLN A 673 -54.99 -46.31 6.64
CA GLN A 673 -54.87 -47.50 5.80
C GLN A 673 -53.67 -48.39 6.22
N SER A 674 -52.53 -47.78 6.55
CA SER A 674 -51.29 -48.50 6.84
C SER A 674 -51.33 -49.34 8.12
N ILE A 675 -52.05 -48.90 9.16
CA ILE A 675 -52.07 -49.56 10.48
C ILE A 675 -52.70 -50.97 10.41
N PRO A 676 -53.93 -51.16 9.87
CA PRO A 676 -54.52 -52.50 9.72
C PRO A 676 -53.69 -53.46 8.85
N GLU A 677 -53.07 -52.96 7.78
CA GLU A 677 -52.20 -53.75 6.90
C GLU A 677 -50.96 -54.24 7.65
N LEU A 678 -50.31 -53.36 8.41
CA LEU A 678 -49.16 -53.74 9.25
C LEU A 678 -49.52 -54.82 10.27
N LEU A 679 -50.66 -54.70 10.95
CA LEU A 679 -51.13 -55.70 11.92
C LEU A 679 -51.37 -57.07 11.27
N THR A 680 -51.72 -57.10 9.99
CA THR A 680 -51.90 -58.34 9.22
C THR A 680 -50.55 -58.96 8.87
N ILE A 681 -49.59 -58.15 8.42
CA ILE A 681 -48.22 -58.59 8.10
C ILE A 681 -47.50 -59.12 9.35
N GLN A 682 -47.64 -58.45 10.50
CA GLN A 682 -47.03 -58.88 11.76
C GLN A 682 -47.55 -60.25 12.24
N LYS A 683 -48.79 -60.61 11.92
CA LYS A 683 -49.37 -61.93 12.20
C LYS A 683 -48.85 -63.01 11.24
N ASN A 684 -48.53 -62.64 10.00
CA ASN A 684 -48.01 -63.52 8.95
C ASN A 684 -46.48 -63.43 8.87
N SER A 685 -45.78 -63.90 9.92
CA SER A 685 -44.34 -63.67 10.16
C SER A 685 -43.36 -64.20 9.09
N ASN A 686 -43.86 -64.95 8.09
CA ASN A 686 -43.03 -65.68 7.13
C ASN A 686 -42.86 -65.00 5.76
N ASN A 687 -43.57 -63.91 5.45
CA ASN A 687 -43.49 -63.27 4.14
C ASN A 687 -42.69 -61.95 4.14
N LYS A 688 -41.37 -62.05 3.94
CA LYS A 688 -40.47 -60.88 3.82
C LYS A 688 -40.85 -59.97 2.65
N GLN A 689 -41.42 -60.51 1.57
CA GLN A 689 -41.76 -59.74 0.39
C GLN A 689 -42.96 -58.82 0.64
N GLU A 690 -44.01 -59.32 1.29
CA GLU A 690 -45.17 -58.50 1.70
C GLU A 690 -44.74 -57.30 2.56
N PHE A 691 -43.76 -57.49 3.45
CA PHE A 691 -43.22 -56.39 4.25
C PHE A 691 -42.47 -55.36 3.40
N ILE A 692 -41.67 -55.79 2.42
CA ILE A 692 -40.97 -54.89 1.50
C ILE A 692 -41.96 -54.10 0.64
N ASP A 693 -42.99 -54.75 0.12
CA ASP A 693 -44.01 -54.11 -0.72
C ASP A 693 -44.79 -53.05 0.10
N TRP A 694 -45.16 -53.37 1.34
CA TRP A 694 -45.78 -52.41 2.27
C TRP A 694 -44.85 -51.23 2.60
N LEU A 695 -43.56 -51.49 2.83
CA LEU A 695 -42.57 -50.43 3.07
C LEU A 695 -42.44 -49.47 1.89
N ASP A 696 -42.54 -49.97 0.65
CA ASP A 696 -42.44 -49.14 -0.55
C ASP A 696 -43.71 -48.33 -0.82
N GLN A 697 -44.88 -48.86 -0.43
CA GLN A 697 -46.18 -48.21 -0.60
C GLN A 697 -46.34 -46.94 0.26
N TYR A 698 -45.89 -46.97 1.52
CA TYR A 698 -46.11 -45.88 2.48
C TYR A 698 -44.85 -45.04 2.75
N GLN A 699 -45.03 -43.76 3.09
CA GLN A 699 -43.92 -42.85 3.40
C GLN A 699 -43.25 -43.21 4.73
N ALA A 700 -41.96 -42.88 4.86
CA ALA A 700 -41.14 -43.20 6.02
C ALA A 700 -41.74 -42.70 7.35
N GLN A 701 -42.31 -41.50 7.33
CA GLN A 701 -43.02 -40.92 8.48
C GLN A 701 -44.18 -41.81 8.93
N LEU A 702 -45.02 -42.27 7.99
CA LEU A 702 -46.20 -43.09 8.29
C LEU A 702 -45.83 -44.50 8.73
N VAL A 703 -44.83 -45.10 8.06
CA VAL A 703 -44.28 -46.41 8.41
C VAL A 703 -43.87 -46.44 9.89
N VAL A 704 -43.07 -45.46 10.33
CA VAL A 704 -42.62 -45.39 11.72
C VAL A 704 -43.78 -45.16 12.69
N LEU A 705 -44.73 -44.28 12.35
CA LEU A 705 -45.92 -44.04 13.19
C LEU A 705 -46.77 -45.30 13.35
N ALA A 706 -47.00 -46.06 12.28
CA ALA A 706 -47.79 -47.29 12.33
C ALA A 706 -47.16 -48.32 13.29
N PHE A 707 -45.83 -48.46 13.26
CA PHE A 707 -45.11 -49.30 14.22
C PHE A 707 -45.17 -48.78 15.66
N GLN A 708 -45.08 -47.46 15.86
CA GLN A 708 -45.21 -46.84 17.19
C GLN A 708 -46.59 -47.05 17.81
N VAL A 709 -47.64 -46.94 17.00
CA VAL A 709 -49.03 -47.24 17.40
C VAL A 709 -49.15 -48.72 17.75
N SER A 710 -48.74 -49.62 16.85
CA SER A 710 -48.79 -51.08 17.08
C SER A 710 -48.07 -51.49 18.38
N TRP A 711 -46.87 -50.96 18.64
CA TRP A 711 -46.15 -51.23 19.88
C TRP A 711 -46.87 -50.67 21.12
N SER A 712 -47.35 -49.42 21.05
CA SER A 712 -48.01 -48.76 22.18
C SER A 712 -49.28 -49.49 22.59
N GLU A 713 -50.11 -49.87 21.61
CA GLU A 713 -51.36 -50.60 21.83
C GLU A 713 -51.09 -52.03 22.31
N ASN A 714 -50.10 -52.73 21.75
CA ASN A 714 -49.73 -54.08 22.21
C ASN A 714 -49.26 -54.10 23.68
N ILE A 715 -48.36 -53.19 24.07
CA ILE A 715 -47.92 -53.09 25.48
C ILE A 715 -49.09 -52.69 26.39
N GLN A 716 -49.91 -51.72 25.97
CA GLN A 716 -51.09 -51.30 26.73
C GLN A 716 -52.09 -52.45 26.93
N ASP A 717 -52.33 -53.26 25.91
CA ASP A 717 -53.22 -54.42 25.96
C ASP A 717 -52.68 -55.51 26.90
N LEU A 718 -51.38 -55.80 26.84
CA LEU A 718 -50.72 -56.74 27.75
C LEU A 718 -50.81 -56.28 29.22
N LEU A 719 -50.56 -54.99 29.49
CA LEU A 719 -50.67 -54.40 30.83
C LEU A 719 -52.12 -54.31 31.33
N SER A 720 -53.10 -54.27 30.44
CA SER A 720 -54.52 -54.19 30.80
C SER A 720 -55.13 -55.56 31.15
N ARG A 721 -54.40 -56.66 30.98
CA ARG A 721 -54.84 -58.02 31.36
C ARG A 721 -54.88 -58.17 32.89
N LYS A 722 -55.96 -58.77 33.41
CA LYS A 722 -56.18 -58.94 34.86
C LYS A 722 -55.29 -60.00 35.52
N SER A 723 -54.73 -60.94 34.75
CA SER A 723 -53.87 -62.02 35.26
C SER A 723 -52.81 -62.42 34.23
N ASN A 724 -51.65 -62.87 34.69
CA ASN A 724 -50.52 -63.35 33.87
C ASN A 724 -49.94 -62.28 32.91
N ILE A 725 -49.56 -61.13 33.49
CA ILE A 725 -48.95 -60.02 32.75
C ILE A 725 -47.51 -60.41 32.42
N ASP A 726 -47.26 -60.75 31.16
CA ASP A 726 -45.94 -61.07 30.63
C ASP A 726 -45.68 -60.22 29.38
N LEU A 727 -44.60 -59.44 29.40
CA LEU A 727 -44.16 -58.59 28.31
C LEU A 727 -43.12 -59.28 27.41
N GLN A 728 -42.65 -60.49 27.77
CA GLN A 728 -41.68 -61.24 26.95
C GLN A 728 -42.15 -61.53 25.52
N PRO A 729 -43.43 -61.84 25.25
CA PRO A 729 -43.89 -62.02 23.87
C PRO A 729 -43.70 -60.76 23.01
N ALA A 730 -43.92 -59.57 23.58
CA ALA A 730 -43.69 -58.32 22.89
C ALA A 730 -42.19 -58.08 22.65
N LEU A 731 -41.33 -58.41 23.61
CA LEU A 731 -39.87 -58.31 23.45
C LEU A 731 -39.37 -59.23 22.33
N ASN A 732 -39.78 -60.50 22.32
CA ASN A 732 -39.41 -61.47 21.29
C ASN A 732 -39.85 -61.03 19.89
N GLN A 733 -41.05 -60.43 19.77
CA GLN A 733 -41.54 -59.88 18.51
C GLN A 733 -40.62 -58.75 18.01
N ILE A 734 -40.24 -57.81 18.88
CA ILE A 734 -39.35 -56.69 18.53
C ILE A 734 -37.97 -57.20 18.09
N GLU A 735 -37.39 -58.15 18.84
CA GLU A 735 -36.09 -58.73 18.53
C GLU A 735 -36.09 -59.50 17.20
N SER A 736 -37.15 -60.25 16.91
CA SER A 736 -37.34 -60.92 15.62
C SER A 736 -37.42 -59.93 14.46
N THR A 737 -38.18 -58.84 14.62
CA THR A 737 -38.27 -57.78 13.59
C THR A 737 -36.92 -57.07 13.42
N LEU A 738 -36.18 -56.79 14.48
CA LEU A 738 -34.84 -56.20 14.43
C LEU A 738 -33.85 -57.09 13.68
N GLY A 739 -33.90 -58.40 13.88
CA GLY A 739 -33.07 -59.35 13.14
C GLY A 739 -33.36 -59.30 11.63
N MET A 740 -34.64 -59.31 11.26
CA MET A 740 -35.07 -59.19 9.86
C MET A 740 -34.61 -57.85 9.24
N LEU A 741 -34.78 -56.73 9.93
CA LEU A 741 -34.38 -55.41 9.44
C LEU A 741 -32.86 -55.30 9.25
N ALA A 742 -32.07 -55.87 10.17
CA ALA A 742 -30.61 -55.87 10.07
C ALA A 742 -30.13 -56.62 8.81
N ASP A 743 -30.75 -57.74 8.47
CA ASP A 743 -30.45 -58.48 7.24
C ASP A 743 -30.86 -57.69 5.98
N LEU A 744 -31.99 -56.99 6.01
CA LEU A 744 -32.48 -56.19 4.87
C LEU A 744 -31.62 -54.95 4.59
N VAL A 745 -31.07 -54.31 5.62
CA VAL A 745 -30.23 -53.10 5.48
C VAL A 745 -28.87 -53.39 4.85
N LEU A 746 -28.33 -54.58 5.09
CA LEU A 746 -27.06 -55.03 4.50
C LEU A 746 -27.16 -55.31 3.00
N ALA A 747 -28.36 -55.64 2.51
CA ALA A 747 -28.59 -55.86 1.08
C ALA A 747 -28.49 -54.55 0.27
N ASP A 748 -28.36 -54.69 -1.06
CA ASP A 748 -28.42 -53.52 -1.93
C ASP A 748 -29.87 -53.01 -2.01
N GLN A 749 -30.08 -51.80 -1.50
CA GLN A 749 -31.40 -51.19 -1.35
C GLN A 749 -31.42 -49.80 -2.00
N PRO A 750 -32.56 -49.39 -2.60
CA PRO A 750 -32.80 -48.02 -3.00
C PRO A 750 -32.65 -47.05 -1.81
N ILE A 751 -32.23 -45.82 -2.08
CA ILE A 751 -31.93 -44.81 -1.03
C ILE A 751 -33.11 -44.62 -0.08
N VAL A 752 -34.32 -44.39 -0.60
CA VAL A 752 -35.55 -44.20 0.19
C VAL A 752 -35.82 -45.40 1.10
N ARG A 753 -35.75 -46.62 0.56
CA ARG A 753 -36.01 -47.84 1.33
C ARG A 753 -34.95 -48.06 2.41
N ARG A 754 -33.67 -47.84 2.11
CA ARG A 754 -32.58 -47.92 3.10
C ARG A 754 -32.84 -46.98 4.28
N ARG A 755 -33.21 -45.72 4.01
CA ARG A 755 -33.53 -44.76 5.06
C ARG A 755 -34.75 -45.17 5.89
N LYS A 756 -35.81 -45.70 5.27
CA LYS A 756 -36.95 -46.28 5.99
C LYS A 756 -36.52 -47.39 6.95
N LEU A 757 -35.67 -48.31 6.49
CA LEU A 757 -35.14 -49.38 7.32
C LEU A 757 -34.26 -48.86 8.47
N GLU A 758 -33.37 -47.89 8.21
CA GLU A 758 -32.58 -47.21 9.24
C GLU A 758 -33.47 -46.58 10.32
N HIS A 759 -34.54 -45.88 9.92
CA HIS A 759 -35.48 -45.26 10.86
C HIS A 759 -36.22 -46.28 11.72
N LEU A 760 -36.65 -47.39 11.12
CA LEU A 760 -37.29 -48.50 11.82
C LEU A 760 -36.34 -49.18 12.80
N ILE A 761 -35.08 -49.37 12.41
CA ILE A 761 -34.06 -49.92 13.31
C ILE A 761 -33.87 -49.01 14.52
N ILE A 762 -33.68 -47.70 14.32
CA ILE A 762 -33.50 -46.74 15.42
C ILE A 762 -34.69 -46.78 16.38
N GLU A 763 -35.91 -46.79 15.85
CA GLU A 763 -37.12 -46.87 16.66
C GLU A 763 -37.22 -48.21 17.42
N HIS A 764 -37.02 -49.34 16.74
CA HIS A 764 -37.16 -50.64 17.36
C HIS A 764 -36.10 -50.94 18.40
N VAL A 765 -34.85 -50.46 18.23
CA VAL A 765 -33.83 -50.58 19.27
C VAL A 765 -34.27 -49.83 20.53
N HIS A 766 -34.76 -48.61 20.40
CA HIS A 766 -35.31 -47.87 21.53
C HIS A 766 -36.50 -48.60 22.17
N LYS A 767 -37.46 -49.10 21.38
CA LYS A 767 -38.61 -49.85 21.91
C LYS A 767 -38.23 -51.17 22.58
N ARG A 768 -37.23 -51.89 22.08
CA ARG A 768 -36.65 -53.07 22.74
C ARG A 768 -36.09 -52.68 24.12
N ASP A 769 -35.30 -51.63 24.19
CA ASP A 769 -34.64 -51.21 25.43
C ASP A 769 -35.65 -50.70 26.46
N VAL A 770 -36.70 -49.98 26.03
CA VAL A 770 -37.82 -49.59 26.89
C VAL A 770 -38.58 -50.83 27.38
N THR A 771 -38.92 -51.79 26.50
CA THR A 771 -39.61 -53.02 26.91
C THR A 771 -38.78 -53.84 27.89
N ARG A 772 -37.45 -53.96 27.69
CA ARG A 772 -36.53 -54.60 28.66
C ARG A 772 -36.56 -53.87 30.01
N ALA A 773 -36.49 -52.53 30.01
CA ALA A 773 -36.56 -51.74 31.23
C ALA A 773 -37.91 -51.90 31.97
N LEU A 774 -39.03 -52.02 31.25
CA LEU A 774 -40.35 -52.28 31.85
C LEU A 774 -40.42 -53.68 32.50
N ILE A 775 -39.80 -54.70 31.87
CA ILE A 775 -39.68 -56.06 32.41
C ILE A 775 -38.81 -56.06 33.67
N ASP A 776 -37.63 -55.45 33.59
CA ASP A 776 -36.67 -55.38 34.70
C ASP A 776 -37.27 -54.67 35.92
N LYS A 777 -38.03 -53.59 35.69
CA LYS A 777 -38.76 -52.84 36.73
C LYS A 777 -40.08 -53.49 37.15
N LYS A 778 -40.44 -54.65 36.58
CA LYS A 778 -41.65 -55.43 36.89
C LYS A 778 -42.93 -54.62 36.81
N VAL A 779 -43.08 -53.82 35.75
CA VAL A 779 -44.28 -53.00 35.53
C VAL A 779 -45.48 -53.91 35.21
N ASN A 780 -46.53 -53.78 36.01
CA ASN A 780 -47.71 -54.66 35.98
C ASN A 780 -49.05 -53.91 35.87
N THR A 781 -49.04 -52.60 35.68
CA THR A 781 -50.27 -51.81 35.51
C THR A 781 -50.09 -50.74 34.45
N PRO A 782 -51.16 -50.40 33.71
CA PRO A 782 -51.11 -49.35 32.69
C PRO A 782 -51.04 -47.93 33.29
N THR A 783 -51.23 -47.81 34.60
CA THR A 783 -51.11 -46.54 35.36
C THR A 783 -49.74 -46.36 36.00
N ASN A 784 -48.82 -47.33 35.85
CA ASN A 784 -47.47 -47.23 36.39
C ASN A 784 -46.70 -46.08 35.72
N PHE A 785 -46.05 -45.25 36.54
CA PHE A 785 -45.30 -44.08 36.05
C PHE A 785 -44.22 -44.43 35.02
N GLU A 786 -43.53 -45.56 35.16
CA GLU A 786 -42.47 -45.97 34.22
C GLU A 786 -43.01 -46.16 32.80
N TRP A 787 -44.25 -46.63 32.66
CA TRP A 787 -44.96 -46.69 31.39
C TRP A 787 -45.52 -45.33 30.98
N LEU A 788 -46.15 -44.62 31.91
CA LEU A 788 -46.75 -43.30 31.63
C LEU A 788 -45.70 -42.27 31.19
N ALA A 789 -44.47 -42.35 31.70
CA ALA A 789 -43.36 -41.47 31.36
C ALA A 789 -42.90 -41.60 29.90
N GLN A 790 -43.22 -42.72 29.23
CA GLN A 790 -42.90 -42.94 27.83
C GLN A 790 -43.90 -42.22 26.90
N MET A 791 -43.43 -41.83 25.72
CA MET A 791 -44.30 -41.32 24.66
C MET A 791 -45.07 -42.47 24.02
N ARG A 792 -46.41 -42.38 24.06
CA ARG A 792 -47.34 -43.43 23.63
C ARG A 792 -48.30 -42.88 22.59
N LEU A 793 -48.53 -43.66 21.54
CA LEU A 793 -49.40 -43.27 20.43
C LEU A 793 -50.65 -44.17 20.44
N TYR A 794 -51.82 -43.56 20.26
CA TYR A 794 -53.11 -44.26 20.24
C TYR A 794 -53.88 -43.85 19.00
N PHE A 795 -54.38 -44.83 18.27
CA PHE A 795 -55.14 -44.59 17.05
C PHE A 795 -56.64 -44.84 17.28
N GLU A 796 -57.45 -43.81 17.06
CA GLU A 796 -58.90 -43.81 17.24
C GLU A 796 -59.61 -43.74 15.88
N PRO A 797 -59.83 -44.88 15.19
CA PRO A 797 -60.38 -44.89 13.83
C PRO A 797 -61.82 -44.36 13.72
N LYS A 798 -62.54 -44.29 14.85
CA LYS A 798 -63.93 -43.85 14.92
C LYS A 798 -64.10 -42.33 15.05
N HIS A 799 -63.01 -41.58 15.14
CA HIS A 799 -63.06 -40.12 15.28
C HIS A 799 -63.58 -39.46 13.98
N GLU A 800 -64.50 -38.48 14.09
CA GLU A 800 -65.12 -37.83 12.92
C GLU A 800 -64.10 -37.06 12.07
N ASN A 801 -63.19 -36.33 12.71
CA ASN A 801 -62.09 -35.65 12.04
C ASN A 801 -60.90 -36.60 11.86
N VAL A 802 -60.54 -36.89 10.61
CA VAL A 802 -59.41 -37.78 10.23
C VAL A 802 -58.08 -37.25 10.78
N LEU A 803 -57.90 -35.92 10.86
CA LEU A 803 -56.68 -35.30 11.39
C LEU A 803 -56.51 -35.46 12.91
N GLU A 804 -57.57 -35.86 13.62
CA GLU A 804 -57.56 -36.03 15.08
C GLU A 804 -57.59 -37.51 15.50
N GLN A 805 -57.56 -38.44 14.54
CA GLN A 805 -57.56 -39.88 14.78
C GLN A 805 -56.30 -40.38 15.50
N LEU A 806 -55.17 -39.68 15.40
CA LEU A 806 -53.93 -40.06 16.09
C LEU A 806 -53.67 -39.14 17.30
N LYS A 807 -53.68 -39.74 18.49
CA LYS A 807 -53.37 -39.07 19.76
C LYS A 807 -52.03 -39.53 20.33
N ILE A 808 -51.30 -38.58 20.87
CA ILE A 808 -50.00 -38.79 21.49
C ILE A 808 -50.13 -38.43 22.97
N ARG A 809 -49.74 -39.36 23.84
CA ARG A 809 -49.79 -39.18 25.29
C ARG A 809 -48.42 -39.35 25.91
N MET A 810 -48.05 -38.43 26.79
CA MET A 810 -46.83 -38.51 27.59
C MET A 810 -47.13 -38.00 29.00
N ALA A 811 -46.94 -38.85 30.00
CA ALA A 811 -47.51 -38.70 31.33
C ALA A 811 -49.02 -38.37 31.26
N ASN A 812 -49.42 -37.19 31.73
CA ASN A 812 -50.78 -36.65 31.68
C ASN A 812 -51.05 -35.72 30.48
N ALA A 813 -50.02 -35.37 29.69
CA ALA A 813 -50.19 -34.50 28.54
C ALA A 813 -50.73 -35.29 27.33
N GLU A 814 -51.70 -34.70 26.63
CA GLU A 814 -52.31 -35.25 25.42
C GLU A 814 -52.22 -34.23 24.27
N PHE A 815 -51.81 -34.71 23.10
CA PHE A 815 -51.70 -33.91 21.88
C PHE A 815 -52.22 -34.68 20.67
N HIS A 816 -52.82 -33.98 19.71
CA HIS A 816 -53.09 -34.53 18.38
C HIS A 816 -51.82 -34.44 17.52
N TYR A 817 -51.60 -35.45 16.68
CA TYR A 817 -50.51 -35.44 15.70
C TYR A 817 -50.77 -34.37 14.62
N GLY A 818 -49.75 -33.59 14.26
CA GLY A 818 -49.92 -32.42 13.39
C GLY A 818 -50.00 -32.70 11.89
N PHE A 819 -49.62 -33.90 11.43
CA PHE A 819 -49.61 -34.30 10.01
C PHE A 819 -48.84 -33.36 9.05
N GLU A 820 -47.87 -32.58 9.54
CA GLU A 820 -46.90 -31.90 8.66
C GLU A 820 -46.06 -32.95 7.94
N TYR A 821 -45.86 -32.81 6.62
CA TYR A 821 -44.96 -33.68 5.88
C TYR A 821 -43.51 -33.31 6.17
N LEU A 822 -42.82 -34.20 6.89
CA LEU A 822 -41.44 -33.97 7.34
C LEU A 822 -40.40 -34.43 6.30
N GLY A 823 -40.81 -35.28 5.35
CA GLY A 823 -39.92 -35.92 4.39
C GLY A 823 -38.97 -36.92 5.06
N LEU A 824 -37.92 -37.32 4.34
CA LEU A 824 -36.91 -38.27 4.81
C LEU A 824 -35.78 -37.57 5.58
N GLN A 825 -36.09 -37.09 6.78
CA GLN A 825 -35.08 -36.49 7.67
C GLN A 825 -34.35 -37.55 8.51
N ASP A 826 -33.05 -37.37 8.73
CA ASP A 826 -32.28 -38.17 9.68
C ASP A 826 -32.93 -38.16 11.08
N ARG A 827 -33.12 -39.36 11.64
CA ARG A 827 -33.73 -39.54 12.96
C ARG A 827 -32.70 -39.48 14.08
N LEU A 828 -33.01 -38.74 15.16
CA LEU A 828 -32.18 -38.68 16.35
C LEU A 828 -32.29 -39.99 17.14
N VAL A 829 -31.16 -40.51 17.62
CA VAL A 829 -31.15 -41.67 18.53
C VAL A 829 -31.70 -41.23 19.90
N GLN A 830 -32.73 -41.93 20.37
CA GLN A 830 -33.34 -41.67 21.67
C GLN A 830 -32.51 -42.31 22.79
N THR A 831 -32.18 -41.50 23.79
CA THR A 831 -31.44 -41.85 25.00
C THR A 831 -32.25 -41.44 26.24
N PRO A 832 -31.92 -41.95 27.45
CA PRO A 832 -32.59 -41.52 28.66
C PRO A 832 -32.56 -39.99 28.90
N LEU A 833 -31.53 -39.29 28.40
CA LEU A 833 -31.45 -37.83 28.47
C LEU A 833 -32.46 -37.16 27.54
N THR A 834 -32.63 -37.67 26.31
CA THR A 834 -33.63 -37.14 25.38
C THR A 834 -35.05 -37.47 25.83
N ASP A 835 -35.28 -38.62 26.46
CA ASP A 835 -36.59 -38.99 26.98
C ASP A 835 -37.02 -38.07 28.13
N ARG A 836 -36.09 -37.73 29.04
CA ARG A 836 -36.31 -36.70 30.07
C ARG A 836 -36.59 -35.33 29.45
N CYS A 837 -35.91 -35.01 28.35
CA CYS A 837 -36.18 -33.80 27.58
C CYS A 837 -37.60 -33.79 27.02
N PHE A 838 -38.00 -34.86 26.34
CA PHE A 838 -39.34 -34.99 25.79
C PHE A 838 -40.40 -34.91 26.90
N LEU A 839 -40.18 -35.57 28.04
CA LEU A 839 -41.08 -35.50 29.18
C LEU A 839 -41.23 -34.07 29.70
N THR A 840 -40.12 -33.36 29.92
CA THR A 840 -40.16 -32.01 30.48
C THR A 840 -40.75 -31.00 29.49
N MET A 841 -40.39 -31.10 28.21
CA MET A 841 -40.88 -30.21 27.16
C MET A 841 -42.36 -30.45 26.86
N THR A 842 -42.84 -31.69 26.83
CA THR A 842 -44.28 -31.98 26.68
C THR A 842 -45.10 -31.45 27.85
N GLN A 843 -44.58 -31.52 29.07
CA GLN A 843 -45.21 -30.90 30.23
C GLN A 843 -45.23 -29.37 30.15
N ALA A 844 -44.14 -28.75 29.66
CA ALA A 844 -44.09 -27.31 29.41
C ALA A 844 -45.15 -26.87 28.39
N LEU A 845 -45.28 -27.62 27.28
CA LEU A 845 -46.29 -27.38 26.24
C LEU A 845 -47.71 -27.56 26.75
N HIS A 846 -47.96 -28.58 27.55
CA HIS A 846 -49.26 -28.80 28.18
C HIS A 846 -49.64 -27.61 29.08
N ALA A 847 -48.67 -27.07 29.82
CA ALA A 847 -48.84 -25.87 30.66
C ALA A 847 -48.74 -24.53 29.91
N LYS A 848 -48.62 -24.55 28.56
CA LYS A 848 -48.48 -23.35 27.70
C LYS A 848 -47.30 -22.45 28.06
N PHE A 849 -46.20 -23.04 28.53
CA PHE A 849 -44.90 -22.38 28.69
C PHE A 849 -43.98 -22.72 27.52
N GLY A 850 -42.95 -21.90 27.32
CA GLY A 850 -41.85 -22.23 26.41
C GLY A 850 -40.90 -23.28 27.01
N GLY A 851 -40.12 -23.93 26.16
CA GLY A 851 -39.07 -24.87 26.59
C GLY A 851 -37.67 -24.26 26.51
N SER A 852 -36.82 -24.52 27.50
CA SER A 852 -35.43 -24.02 27.51
C SER A 852 -34.39 -25.11 27.83
N PRO A 853 -34.04 -25.97 26.86
CA PRO A 853 -32.89 -26.87 27.01
C PRO A 853 -31.59 -26.07 27.01
N PHE A 854 -30.74 -26.27 28.02
CA PHE A 854 -29.46 -25.59 28.16
C PHE A 854 -28.34 -26.54 28.53
N GLY A 855 -27.10 -26.23 28.15
CA GLY A 855 -25.93 -27.07 28.44
C GLY A 855 -24.79 -26.86 27.44
N PRO A 856 -23.66 -27.59 27.60
CA PRO A 856 -22.48 -27.45 26.75
C PRO A 856 -22.77 -27.64 25.24
N ALA A 857 -21.89 -27.13 24.38
CA ALA A 857 -22.02 -27.34 22.94
C ALA A 857 -21.94 -28.84 22.59
N GLY A 858 -22.68 -29.26 21.56
CA GLY A 858 -22.64 -30.65 21.09
C GLY A 858 -23.42 -31.67 21.92
N THR A 859 -24.28 -31.24 22.86
CA THR A 859 -25.14 -32.14 23.67
C THR A 859 -26.51 -32.45 23.04
N GLY A 860 -26.77 -32.00 21.81
CA GLY A 860 -27.99 -32.33 21.06
C GLY A 860 -29.24 -31.53 21.45
N LYS A 861 -29.08 -30.29 21.95
CA LYS A 861 -30.19 -29.45 22.45
C LYS A 861 -31.20 -29.11 21.36
N THR A 862 -30.73 -28.50 20.28
CA THR A 862 -31.53 -28.07 19.14
C THR A 862 -32.14 -29.29 18.43
N GLU A 863 -31.34 -30.35 18.27
CA GLU A 863 -31.77 -31.61 17.66
C GLU A 863 -32.85 -32.32 18.49
N SER A 864 -32.81 -32.22 19.83
CA SER A 864 -33.85 -32.80 20.70
C SER A 864 -35.18 -32.06 20.54
N VAL A 865 -35.17 -30.73 20.48
CA VAL A 865 -36.39 -29.94 20.22
C VAL A 865 -36.97 -30.27 18.84
N LYS A 866 -36.11 -30.34 17.82
CA LYS A 866 -36.52 -30.73 16.46
C LYS A 866 -37.09 -32.14 16.43
N ALA A 867 -36.45 -33.10 17.09
CA ALA A 867 -36.90 -34.48 17.17
C ALA A 867 -38.26 -34.60 17.90
N LEU A 868 -38.50 -33.81 18.95
CA LEU A 868 -39.79 -33.74 19.63
C LEU A 868 -40.89 -33.18 18.72
N GLY A 869 -40.62 -32.08 18.02
CA GLY A 869 -41.59 -31.52 17.07
C GLY A 869 -41.91 -32.49 15.94
N ASN A 870 -40.89 -33.19 15.41
CA ASN A 870 -41.07 -34.25 14.42
C ASN A 870 -41.93 -35.41 14.97
N ALA A 871 -41.72 -35.81 16.24
CA ALA A 871 -42.51 -36.84 16.89
C ALA A 871 -43.99 -36.43 17.09
N LEU A 872 -44.27 -35.13 17.22
CA LEU A 872 -45.63 -34.59 17.26
C LEU A 872 -46.19 -34.18 15.88
N GLY A 873 -45.43 -34.38 14.80
CA GLY A 873 -45.84 -34.00 13.43
C GLY A 873 -45.96 -32.49 13.24
N ARG A 874 -45.12 -31.71 13.92
CA ARG A 874 -45.13 -30.23 13.90
C ARG A 874 -44.00 -29.68 13.05
N PHE A 875 -44.27 -28.56 12.38
CA PHE A 875 -43.25 -27.85 11.62
C PHE A 875 -42.34 -27.06 12.59
N VAL A 876 -41.08 -27.49 12.73
CA VAL A 876 -40.07 -26.82 13.57
C VAL A 876 -39.13 -25.99 12.73
N LEU A 877 -39.06 -24.70 13.03
CA LEU A 877 -38.12 -23.74 12.44
C LEU A 877 -37.02 -23.42 13.44
N VAL A 878 -35.77 -23.58 13.01
CA VAL A 878 -34.60 -23.26 13.82
C VAL A 878 -34.03 -21.93 13.33
N PHE A 879 -33.96 -20.95 14.23
CA PHE A 879 -33.38 -19.64 13.98
C PHE A 879 -32.08 -19.51 14.76
N ASN A 880 -30.96 -19.30 14.06
CA ASN A 880 -29.68 -19.05 14.72
C ASN A 880 -29.61 -17.57 15.10
N CYS A 881 -29.59 -17.27 16.40
CA CYS A 881 -29.53 -15.89 16.88
C CYS A 881 -28.10 -15.36 16.85
N ASP A 882 -27.96 -14.12 16.37
CA ASP A 882 -26.73 -13.34 16.37
C ASP A 882 -27.00 -11.90 16.83
N GLU A 883 -25.95 -11.08 16.94
CA GLU A 883 -26.07 -9.67 17.35
C GLU A 883 -26.77 -8.79 16.30
N ALA A 884 -26.85 -9.23 15.04
CA ALA A 884 -27.46 -8.48 13.95
C ALA A 884 -28.99 -8.62 13.89
N PHE A 885 -29.57 -9.45 14.76
CA PHE A 885 -30.99 -9.75 14.75
C PHE A 885 -31.83 -8.58 15.29
N ASP A 886 -32.65 -7.97 14.42
CA ASP A 886 -33.48 -6.80 14.76
C ASP A 886 -34.86 -7.19 15.34
N PHE A 887 -35.46 -6.27 16.11
CA PHE A 887 -36.73 -6.42 16.81
C PHE A 887 -37.88 -6.60 15.84
N GLN A 888 -37.83 -5.89 14.71
CA GLN A 888 -38.82 -6.03 13.64
C GLN A 888 -38.77 -7.42 13.00
N ALA A 889 -37.57 -7.98 12.82
CA ALA A 889 -37.40 -9.34 12.29
C ALA A 889 -37.95 -10.39 13.26
N MET A 890 -37.65 -10.29 14.56
CA MET A 890 -38.21 -11.17 15.59
C MET A 890 -39.75 -11.10 15.64
N GLY A 891 -40.29 -9.87 15.65
CA GLY A 891 -41.73 -9.65 15.63
C GLY A 891 -42.40 -10.32 14.43
N ARG A 892 -41.84 -10.13 13.23
CA ARG A 892 -42.29 -10.76 11.99
C ARG A 892 -42.27 -12.30 12.07
N ILE A 893 -41.22 -12.88 12.65
CA ILE A 893 -41.13 -14.33 12.86
C ILE A 893 -42.23 -14.82 13.80
N PHE A 894 -42.46 -14.14 14.92
CA PHE A 894 -43.53 -14.52 15.84
C PHE A 894 -44.92 -14.44 15.20
N VAL A 895 -45.19 -13.43 14.37
CA VAL A 895 -46.45 -13.38 13.59
C VAL A 895 -46.60 -14.62 12.72
N GLY A 896 -45.57 -14.98 11.96
CA GLY A 896 -45.56 -16.19 11.12
C GLY A 896 -45.79 -17.47 11.92
N LEU A 897 -45.07 -17.63 13.04
CA LEU A 897 -45.19 -18.79 13.91
C LEU A 897 -46.59 -18.91 14.54
N CYS A 898 -47.17 -17.80 15.02
CA CYS A 898 -48.52 -17.76 15.59
C CYS A 898 -49.59 -18.14 14.56
N GLN A 899 -49.49 -17.64 13.32
CA GLN A 899 -50.49 -17.90 12.28
C GLN A 899 -50.39 -19.33 11.72
N VAL A 900 -49.18 -19.84 11.49
CA VAL A 900 -48.98 -21.22 11.00
C VAL A 900 -49.23 -22.26 12.11
N GLY A 901 -48.94 -21.92 13.37
CA GLY A 901 -48.88 -22.92 14.45
C GLY A 901 -47.60 -23.77 14.40
N ALA A 902 -46.56 -23.24 13.77
CA ALA A 902 -45.22 -23.84 13.74
C ALA A 902 -44.52 -23.66 15.10
N TRP A 903 -43.42 -24.36 15.30
CA TRP A 903 -42.57 -24.21 16.48
C TRP A 903 -41.33 -23.38 16.14
N GLY A 904 -41.06 -22.35 16.92
CA GLY A 904 -39.82 -21.58 16.81
C GLY A 904 -38.78 -22.07 17.81
N CYS A 905 -37.66 -22.61 17.33
CA CYS A 905 -36.49 -22.92 18.15
C CYS A 905 -35.42 -21.85 17.89
N PHE A 906 -35.18 -20.99 18.86
CA PHE A 906 -34.17 -19.94 18.77
C PHE A 906 -32.86 -20.45 19.38
N ASP A 907 -31.92 -20.78 18.51
CA ASP A 907 -30.62 -21.30 18.90
C ASP A 907 -29.65 -20.18 19.26
N GLU A 908 -28.85 -20.43 20.28
CA GLU A 908 -27.94 -19.46 20.88
C GLU A 908 -28.63 -18.14 21.25
N PHE A 909 -29.84 -18.24 21.81
CA PHE A 909 -30.70 -17.08 22.11
C PHE A 909 -30.02 -16.02 22.99
N ASN A 910 -29.03 -16.43 23.79
CA ASN A 910 -28.23 -15.54 24.62
C ASN A 910 -27.14 -14.75 23.85
N ARG A 911 -27.07 -14.84 22.52
CA ARG A 911 -26.28 -13.93 21.66
C ARG A 911 -27.00 -12.62 21.35
N LEU A 912 -28.32 -12.55 21.60
CA LEU A 912 -29.06 -11.31 21.43
C LEU A 912 -28.63 -10.27 22.47
N GLU A 913 -28.68 -9.00 22.08
CA GLU A 913 -28.44 -7.89 22.99
C GLU A 913 -29.48 -7.86 24.13
N GLU A 914 -29.09 -7.37 25.30
CA GLU A 914 -29.95 -7.33 26.49
C GLU A 914 -31.23 -6.50 26.28
N ARG A 915 -31.13 -5.38 25.55
CA ARG A 915 -32.27 -4.53 25.20
C ARG A 915 -33.29 -5.29 24.36
N MET A 916 -32.79 -6.11 23.43
CA MET A 916 -33.59 -6.94 22.54
C MET A 916 -34.30 -8.07 23.29
N LEU A 917 -33.57 -8.76 24.17
CA LEU A 917 -34.13 -9.82 25.04
C LEU A 917 -35.30 -9.29 25.89
N SER A 918 -35.18 -8.08 26.41
CA SER A 918 -36.23 -7.43 27.20
C SER A 918 -37.48 -7.16 26.36
N ALA A 919 -37.33 -6.59 25.16
CA ALA A 919 -38.45 -6.30 24.28
C ALA A 919 -39.14 -7.57 23.74
N VAL A 920 -38.35 -8.60 23.43
CA VAL A 920 -38.88 -9.92 22.99
C VAL A 920 -39.63 -10.63 24.12
N SER A 921 -39.19 -10.48 25.38
CA SER A 921 -39.87 -11.12 26.53
C SER A 921 -41.34 -10.70 26.65
N GLN A 922 -41.64 -9.42 26.41
CA GLN A 922 -43.01 -8.89 26.43
C GLN A 922 -43.87 -9.52 25.33
N GLN A 923 -43.33 -9.68 24.12
CA GLN A 923 -44.07 -10.32 23.02
C GLN A 923 -44.37 -11.79 23.33
N ILE A 924 -43.38 -12.53 23.85
CA ILE A 924 -43.55 -13.94 24.23
C ILE A 924 -44.59 -14.08 25.33
N GLN A 925 -44.57 -13.19 26.33
CA GLN A 925 -45.55 -13.19 27.41
C GLN A 925 -46.97 -13.01 26.86
N THR A 926 -47.20 -12.02 26.00
CA THR A 926 -48.51 -11.78 25.36
C THR A 926 -49.01 -13.02 24.60
N ILE A 927 -48.12 -13.71 23.88
CA ILE A 927 -48.45 -14.95 23.17
C ILE A 927 -48.85 -16.07 24.14
N GLN A 928 -48.07 -16.28 25.20
CA GLN A 928 -48.34 -17.35 26.17
C GLN A 928 -49.63 -17.11 26.97
N GLU A 929 -49.91 -15.87 27.36
CA GLU A 929 -51.14 -15.51 28.05
C GLU A 929 -52.36 -15.77 27.16
N ALA A 930 -52.29 -15.43 25.87
CA ALA A 930 -53.33 -15.75 24.91
C ALA A 930 -53.55 -17.26 24.75
N LEU A 931 -52.48 -18.05 24.65
CA LEU A 931 -52.57 -19.51 24.58
C LEU A 931 -53.23 -20.12 25.84
N ARG A 932 -52.92 -19.59 27.03
CA ARG A 932 -53.57 -20.03 28.28
C ARG A 932 -55.06 -19.68 28.30
N GLN A 933 -55.43 -18.45 27.92
CA GLN A 933 -56.82 -18.03 27.84
C GLN A 933 -57.63 -18.85 26.84
N GLN A 934 -57.02 -19.22 25.70
CA GLN A 934 -57.62 -20.07 24.69
C GLN A 934 -57.96 -21.45 25.26
N SER A 935 -57.01 -22.06 25.99
CA SER A 935 -57.22 -23.35 26.63
C SER A 935 -58.26 -23.33 27.74
N ALA A 936 -58.40 -22.21 28.46
CA ALA A 936 -59.38 -22.07 29.55
C ALA A 936 -60.80 -21.78 29.04
N SER A 937 -60.94 -21.06 27.93
CA SER A 937 -62.24 -20.56 27.45
C SER A 937 -62.89 -21.43 26.36
N ASN A 938 -62.22 -22.50 25.90
CA ASN A 938 -62.61 -23.31 24.72
C ASN A 938 -62.96 -22.49 23.45
N LYS A 939 -62.54 -21.22 23.39
CA LYS A 939 -62.71 -20.37 22.21
C LYS A 939 -61.67 -20.77 21.17
N SER A 940 -62.12 -21.08 19.96
CA SER A 940 -61.25 -21.59 18.89
C SER A 940 -60.22 -20.58 18.40
N THR A 941 -60.44 -19.27 18.57
CA THR A 941 -59.54 -18.23 18.06
C THR A 941 -59.47 -17.02 19.01
N LEU A 942 -58.25 -16.62 19.36
CA LEU A 942 -57.95 -15.36 20.04
C LEU A 942 -57.05 -14.52 19.15
N LYS A 943 -57.35 -13.21 19.08
CA LYS A 943 -56.54 -12.22 18.38
C LYS A 943 -55.73 -11.44 19.40
N ILE A 944 -54.43 -11.34 19.18
CA ILE A 944 -53.51 -10.52 19.96
C ILE A 944 -52.93 -9.41 19.12
N GLU A 945 -52.41 -8.38 19.77
CA GLU A 945 -51.63 -7.34 19.10
C GLU A 945 -50.14 -7.62 19.26
N LEU A 946 -49.43 -7.81 18.14
CA LEU A 946 -47.98 -7.98 18.07
C LEU A 946 -47.42 -6.94 17.11
N VAL A 947 -46.50 -6.10 17.61
CA VAL A 947 -45.82 -5.06 16.80
C VAL A 947 -46.81 -4.17 16.03
N GLY A 948 -47.90 -3.78 16.71
CA GLY A 948 -48.97 -2.95 16.12
C GLY A 948 -49.87 -3.66 15.11
N LYS A 949 -49.85 -5.00 15.05
CA LYS A 949 -50.69 -5.82 14.15
C LYS A 949 -51.57 -6.77 14.93
N SER A 950 -52.83 -6.90 14.50
CA SER A 950 -53.75 -7.91 15.04
C SER A 950 -53.48 -9.28 14.40
N VAL A 951 -53.14 -10.28 15.21
CA VAL A 951 -52.71 -11.61 14.78
C VAL A 951 -53.56 -12.68 15.46
N THR A 952 -54.05 -13.65 14.70
CA THR A 952 -54.71 -14.85 15.22
C THR A 952 -53.67 -15.86 15.70
N VAL A 953 -53.80 -16.35 16.92
CA VAL A 953 -52.87 -17.33 17.51
C VAL A 953 -53.41 -18.76 17.33
N ASN A 954 -52.59 -19.63 16.74
CA ASN A 954 -52.84 -21.07 16.66
C ASN A 954 -52.43 -21.74 17.98
N SER A 955 -53.29 -22.59 18.54
CA SER A 955 -53.09 -23.25 19.84
C SER A 955 -51.92 -24.25 19.87
N ASN A 956 -51.44 -24.67 18.70
CA ASN A 956 -50.34 -25.61 18.53
C ASN A 956 -48.95 -24.94 18.49
N MET A 957 -48.91 -23.60 18.43
CA MET A 957 -47.70 -22.79 18.45
C MET A 957 -46.89 -23.03 19.73
N ALA A 958 -45.56 -23.10 19.59
CA ALA A 958 -44.64 -23.18 20.72
C ALA A 958 -43.32 -22.44 20.45
N ILE A 959 -42.69 -21.98 21.54
CA ILE A 959 -41.41 -21.29 21.52
C ILE A 959 -40.41 -22.07 22.37
N PHE A 960 -39.26 -22.35 21.77
CA PHE A 960 -38.13 -22.97 22.42
C PHE A 960 -36.91 -22.08 22.29
N ILE A 961 -36.12 -22.01 23.35
CA ILE A 961 -34.83 -21.32 23.34
C ILE A 961 -33.74 -22.31 23.74
N THR A 962 -32.64 -22.34 23.02
CA THR A 962 -31.46 -23.11 23.43
C THR A 962 -30.33 -22.16 23.78
N MET A 963 -29.62 -22.48 24.86
CA MET A 963 -28.50 -21.66 25.31
C MET A 963 -27.31 -22.52 25.68
N ASN A 964 -26.15 -21.92 25.47
CA ASN A 964 -24.85 -22.48 25.78
C ASN A 964 -24.22 -21.55 26.85
N PRO A 965 -24.41 -21.83 28.15
CA PRO A 965 -23.86 -20.99 29.21
C PRO A 965 -22.32 -21.04 29.25
N GLY A 966 -21.66 -19.94 29.65
CA GLY A 966 -20.22 -19.92 29.95
C GLY A 966 -19.26 -19.62 28.78
N TYR A 967 -19.74 -19.25 27.59
CA TYR A 967 -18.87 -18.76 26.51
C TYR A 967 -18.85 -17.23 26.45
N ALA A 968 -17.71 -16.67 26.04
CA ALA A 968 -17.53 -15.24 25.84
C ALA A 968 -18.53 -14.66 24.80
N GLY A 969 -18.96 -13.41 25.01
CA GLY A 969 -19.89 -12.71 24.10
C GLY A 969 -21.36 -13.16 24.22
N ARG A 970 -21.78 -13.68 25.38
CA ARG A 970 -23.18 -14.10 25.61
C ARG A 970 -23.81 -13.35 26.79
N SER A 971 -24.98 -12.77 26.54
CA SER A 971 -25.81 -12.04 27.50
C SER A 971 -26.45 -12.97 28.53
N ASN A 972 -26.68 -12.48 29.75
CA ASN A 972 -27.53 -13.17 30.71
C ASN A 972 -29.00 -12.96 30.34
N LEU A 973 -29.82 -14.00 30.55
CA LEU A 973 -31.26 -13.87 30.33
C LEU A 973 -31.91 -13.04 31.45
N PRO A 974 -32.79 -12.08 31.12
CA PRO A 974 -33.60 -11.37 32.10
C PRO A 974 -34.48 -12.33 32.92
N ASP A 975 -34.71 -12.03 34.20
CA ASP A 975 -35.47 -12.94 35.08
C ASP A 975 -36.94 -13.09 34.65
N ASN A 976 -37.56 -12.01 34.16
CA ASN A 976 -38.92 -12.05 33.59
C ASN A 976 -39.01 -13.05 32.43
N LEU A 977 -37.98 -13.13 31.60
CA LEU A 977 -37.92 -14.09 30.50
C LEU A 977 -37.75 -15.51 31.04
N LYS A 978 -36.86 -15.74 32.02
CA LYS A 978 -36.67 -17.08 32.62
C LYS A 978 -37.98 -17.67 33.14
N MET A 979 -38.88 -16.84 33.70
CA MET A 979 -40.19 -17.28 34.19
C MET A 979 -41.12 -17.81 33.09
N LEU A 980 -40.93 -17.39 31.84
CA LEU A 980 -41.74 -17.81 30.68
C LEU A 980 -41.32 -19.18 30.14
N PHE A 981 -40.19 -19.73 30.60
CA PHE A 981 -39.62 -20.97 30.07
C PHE A 981 -39.39 -22.02 31.15
N ARG A 982 -39.61 -23.29 30.80
CA ARG A 982 -39.19 -24.43 31.63
C ARG A 982 -37.81 -24.89 31.19
N SER A 983 -36.84 -24.75 32.09
CA SER A 983 -35.44 -25.04 31.82
C SER A 983 -35.10 -26.51 32.07
N LEU A 984 -34.24 -27.09 31.23
CA LEU A 984 -33.71 -28.45 31.40
C LEU A 984 -32.22 -28.47 31.07
N ALA A 985 -31.42 -28.99 32.01
CA ALA A 985 -29.99 -29.17 31.81
C ALA A 985 -29.70 -30.42 30.96
N MET A 986 -29.07 -30.23 29.81
CA MET A 986 -28.54 -31.27 28.92
C MET A 986 -27.01 -31.32 29.05
N THR A 987 -26.54 -32.07 30.04
CA THR A 987 -25.13 -32.08 30.46
C THR A 987 -24.26 -33.05 29.65
N VAL A 988 -24.52 -34.36 29.74
CA VAL A 988 -23.69 -35.38 29.08
C VAL A 988 -24.58 -36.41 28.38
N PRO A 989 -24.48 -36.55 27.05
CA PRO A 989 -25.21 -37.55 26.28
C PRO A 989 -24.59 -38.94 26.43
N ASP A 990 -25.42 -39.98 26.31
CA ASP A 990 -24.96 -41.38 26.35
C ASP A 990 -24.33 -41.78 25.01
N LYS A 991 -23.01 -41.56 24.89
CA LYS A 991 -22.25 -41.85 23.68
C LYS A 991 -22.25 -43.34 23.33
N VAL A 992 -22.32 -44.25 24.32
CA VAL A 992 -22.26 -45.71 24.10
C VAL A 992 -23.54 -46.19 23.43
N LEU A 993 -24.69 -45.79 23.98
CA LEU A 993 -25.99 -46.11 23.38
C LEU A 993 -26.12 -45.52 21.97
N ILE A 994 -25.71 -44.25 21.79
CA ILE A 994 -25.73 -43.62 20.46
C ILE A 994 -24.88 -44.40 19.47
N ALA A 995 -23.64 -44.77 19.84
CA ALA A 995 -22.76 -45.53 18.97
C ALA A 995 -23.31 -46.93 18.65
N GLN A 996 -23.92 -47.60 19.63
CA GLN A 996 -24.57 -48.90 19.43
C GLN A 996 -25.70 -48.82 18.41
N VAL A 997 -26.65 -47.89 18.57
CA VAL A 997 -27.79 -47.76 17.66
C VAL A 997 -27.31 -47.41 16.26
N MET A 998 -26.35 -46.50 16.14
CA MET A 998 -25.77 -46.10 14.86
C MET A 998 -25.07 -47.27 14.15
N LEU A 999 -24.26 -48.06 14.84
CA LEU A 999 -23.62 -49.25 14.25
C LEU A 999 -24.67 -50.27 13.81
N TYR A 1000 -25.70 -50.49 14.63
CA TYR A 1000 -26.78 -51.41 14.30
C TYR A 1000 -27.55 -50.94 13.05
N SER A 1001 -27.81 -49.63 12.91
CA SER A 1001 -28.43 -49.07 11.71
C SER A 1001 -27.52 -49.12 10.47
N GLN A 1002 -26.21 -49.30 10.65
CA GLN A 1002 -25.27 -49.57 9.56
C GLN A 1002 -25.09 -51.07 9.26
N GLY A 1003 -25.84 -51.96 9.94
CA GLY A 1003 -25.82 -53.41 9.71
C GLY A 1003 -24.72 -54.15 10.49
N PHE A 1004 -24.18 -53.57 11.57
CA PHE A 1004 -23.24 -54.27 12.45
C PHE A 1004 -23.97 -55.20 13.41
N ARG A 1005 -23.54 -56.47 13.48
CA ARG A 1005 -24.11 -57.48 14.38
C ARG A 1005 -23.51 -57.39 15.78
N GLN A 1006 -22.22 -57.05 15.90
CA GLN A 1006 -21.53 -56.88 17.19
C GLN A 1006 -21.59 -55.43 17.71
N ALA A 1007 -22.58 -54.65 17.30
CA ALA A 1007 -22.71 -53.22 17.61
C ALA A 1007 -22.59 -52.90 19.11
N GLU A 1008 -23.16 -53.74 19.98
CA GLU A 1008 -23.11 -53.53 21.45
C GLU A 1008 -21.71 -53.74 22.04
N ILE A 1009 -20.94 -54.68 21.50
CA ILE A 1009 -19.56 -54.94 21.93
C ILE A 1009 -18.64 -53.83 21.41
N LEU A 1010 -18.81 -53.46 20.13
CA LEU A 1010 -18.01 -52.44 19.47
C LEU A 1010 -18.22 -51.05 20.09
N SER A 1011 -19.46 -50.67 20.41
CA SER A 1011 -19.74 -49.37 21.04
C SER A 1011 -19.06 -49.21 22.41
N LYS A 1012 -19.05 -50.28 23.22
CA LYS A 1012 -18.36 -50.35 24.52
C LYS A 1012 -16.82 -50.27 24.40
N LYS A 1013 -16.25 -50.45 23.21
CA LYS A 1013 -14.81 -50.25 22.93
C LYS A 1013 -14.50 -48.88 22.31
N ILE A 1014 -15.29 -48.47 21.32
CA ILE A 1014 -15.07 -47.23 20.54
C ILE A 1014 -15.19 -46.00 21.43
N VAL A 1015 -16.21 -45.94 22.30
CA VAL A 1015 -16.45 -44.73 23.11
C VAL A 1015 -15.37 -44.50 24.16
N PRO A 1016 -14.92 -45.51 24.93
CA PRO A 1016 -13.75 -45.36 25.77
C PRO A 1016 -12.50 -44.96 24.98
N LEU A 1017 -12.27 -45.52 23.79
CA LEU A 1017 -11.16 -45.09 22.92
C LEU A 1017 -11.23 -43.59 22.60
N PHE A 1018 -12.39 -43.06 22.21
CA PHE A 1018 -12.55 -41.61 21.97
C PHE A 1018 -12.27 -40.77 23.22
N THR A 1019 -12.59 -41.29 24.40
CA THR A 1019 -12.32 -40.62 25.68
C THR A 1019 -10.82 -40.62 25.97
N LEU A 1020 -10.16 -41.77 25.79
CA LEU A 1020 -8.71 -41.90 25.92
C LEU A 1020 -7.96 -41.00 24.92
N LEU A 1021 -8.42 -40.92 23.68
CA LEU A 1021 -7.85 -40.01 22.68
C LEU A 1021 -7.96 -38.55 23.11
N SER A 1022 -9.08 -38.15 23.73
CA SER A 1022 -9.24 -36.79 24.24
C SER A 1022 -8.40 -36.48 25.48
N GLU A 1023 -8.08 -37.49 26.30
CA GLU A 1023 -7.34 -37.32 27.55
C GLU A 1023 -5.83 -37.47 27.39
N GLN A 1024 -5.37 -38.32 26.46
CA GLN A 1024 -3.95 -38.67 26.31
C GLN A 1024 -3.23 -37.99 25.16
N LEU A 1025 -3.93 -37.57 24.11
CA LEU A 1025 -3.30 -36.85 22.99
C LEU A 1025 -3.01 -35.40 23.37
N SER A 1026 -2.10 -34.76 22.62
CA SER A 1026 -1.78 -33.36 22.86
C SER A 1026 -3.01 -32.43 22.70
N SER A 1027 -3.08 -31.38 23.53
CA SER A 1027 -4.20 -30.44 23.53
C SER A 1027 -4.08 -29.44 22.37
N GLN A 1028 -4.46 -29.85 21.16
CA GLN A 1028 -4.52 -28.97 19.98
C GLN A 1028 -5.91 -28.35 19.81
N SER A 1029 -5.95 -27.07 19.39
CA SER A 1029 -7.22 -26.34 19.19
C SER A 1029 -8.13 -26.92 18.10
N HIS A 1030 -7.55 -27.63 17.13
CA HIS A 1030 -8.26 -28.24 16.01
C HIS A 1030 -8.65 -29.71 16.27
N TYR A 1031 -8.32 -30.26 17.44
CA TYR A 1031 -8.73 -31.63 17.81
C TYR A 1031 -10.19 -31.63 18.25
N ASP A 1032 -10.97 -32.51 17.62
CA ASP A 1032 -12.36 -32.74 17.97
C ASP A 1032 -12.62 -34.25 18.10
N PHE A 1033 -12.81 -34.70 19.34
CA PHE A 1033 -13.25 -36.05 19.70
C PHE A 1033 -14.69 -36.04 20.23
N GLY A 1034 -15.44 -34.99 19.91
CA GLY A 1034 -16.85 -34.83 20.29
C GLY A 1034 -17.78 -35.77 19.52
N LEU A 1035 -19.09 -35.67 19.84
CA LEU A 1035 -20.13 -36.51 19.25
C LEU A 1035 -20.23 -36.41 17.71
N ARG A 1036 -19.94 -35.24 17.14
CA ARG A 1036 -19.97 -35.03 15.68
C ARG A 1036 -18.91 -35.88 14.98
N SER A 1037 -17.69 -35.88 15.53
CA SER A 1037 -16.59 -36.70 15.02
C SER A 1037 -16.87 -38.20 15.22
N LEU A 1038 -17.46 -38.60 16.36
CA LEU A 1038 -17.90 -39.98 16.57
C LEU A 1038 -18.94 -40.41 15.52
N LYS A 1039 -19.99 -39.61 15.29
CA LYS A 1039 -21.02 -39.89 14.29
C LYS A 1039 -20.42 -40.09 12.89
N SER A 1040 -19.48 -39.22 12.49
CA SER A 1040 -18.81 -39.30 11.19
C SER A 1040 -18.06 -40.63 11.00
N VAL A 1041 -17.30 -41.06 12.01
CA VAL A 1041 -16.58 -42.34 11.99
C VAL A 1041 -17.53 -43.53 11.87
N LEU A 1042 -18.66 -43.54 12.58
CA LEU A 1042 -19.61 -44.66 12.54
C LEU A 1042 -20.32 -44.78 11.18
N VAL A 1043 -20.68 -43.65 10.56
CA VAL A 1043 -21.25 -43.64 9.21
C VAL A 1043 -20.21 -44.13 8.18
N MET A 1044 -18.96 -43.71 8.33
CA MET A 1044 -17.85 -44.15 7.49
C MET A 1044 -17.63 -45.68 7.61
N ALA A 1045 -17.64 -46.23 8.82
CA ALA A 1045 -17.53 -47.66 9.04
C ALA A 1045 -18.65 -48.44 8.32
N GLY A 1046 -19.88 -47.91 8.31
CA GLY A 1046 -20.99 -48.48 7.55
C GLY A 1046 -20.76 -48.48 6.03
N ASN A 1047 -20.21 -47.39 5.48
CA ASN A 1047 -19.86 -47.31 4.05
C ASN A 1047 -18.79 -48.34 3.68
N ILE A 1048 -17.71 -48.43 4.46
CA ILE A 1048 -16.62 -49.38 4.24
C ILE A 1048 -17.15 -50.82 4.30
N LYS A 1049 -18.01 -51.14 5.27
CA LYS A 1049 -18.62 -52.48 5.38
C LYS A 1049 -19.38 -52.86 4.10
N ARG A 1050 -20.18 -51.95 3.56
CA ARG A 1050 -20.92 -52.17 2.31
C ARG A 1050 -20.02 -52.34 1.10
N GLU A 1051 -18.94 -51.56 0.99
CA GLU A 1051 -17.98 -51.70 -0.10
C GLU A 1051 -17.25 -53.05 -0.05
N ARG A 1052 -16.87 -53.52 1.13
CA ARG A 1052 -16.25 -54.85 1.30
C ARG A 1052 -17.19 -55.99 0.91
N ILE A 1053 -18.47 -55.89 1.30
CA ILE A 1053 -19.51 -56.86 0.92
C ILE A 1053 -19.73 -56.86 -0.61
N LYS A 1054 -19.78 -55.68 -1.24
CA LYS A 1054 -19.92 -55.58 -2.71
C LYS A 1054 -18.74 -56.20 -3.48
N ASN A 1055 -17.54 -56.16 -2.90
CA ASN A 1055 -16.33 -56.73 -3.48
C ASN A 1055 -16.11 -58.21 -3.12
N ASP A 1056 -17.13 -58.88 -2.56
CA ASP A 1056 -17.12 -60.31 -2.19
C ASP A 1056 -15.95 -60.72 -1.26
N ILE A 1057 -15.46 -59.78 -0.44
CA ILE A 1057 -14.40 -60.04 0.52
C ILE A 1057 -15.01 -60.81 1.70
N GLN A 1058 -14.79 -62.12 1.75
CA GLN A 1058 -15.38 -63.05 2.74
C GLN A 1058 -14.93 -62.82 4.20
N ASN A 1059 -13.96 -61.95 4.47
CA ASN A 1059 -13.45 -61.67 5.82
C ASN A 1059 -14.24 -60.51 6.46
N ASP A 1060 -15.35 -60.83 7.12
CA ASP A 1060 -16.29 -59.87 7.74
C ASP A 1060 -15.88 -59.53 9.20
N ASN A 1061 -14.59 -59.20 9.42
CA ASN A 1061 -14.14 -58.77 10.75
C ASN A 1061 -14.58 -57.32 11.00
N GLU A 1062 -15.72 -57.16 11.66
CA GLU A 1062 -16.30 -55.84 11.99
C GLU A 1062 -15.33 -54.93 12.76
N GLN A 1063 -14.38 -55.49 13.53
CA GLN A 1063 -13.38 -54.72 14.26
C GLN A 1063 -12.37 -54.03 13.31
N GLU A 1064 -11.91 -54.71 12.26
CA GLU A 1064 -10.99 -54.14 11.28
C GLU A 1064 -11.62 -52.98 10.50
N ILE A 1065 -12.91 -53.09 10.20
CA ILE A 1065 -13.67 -52.04 9.50
C ILE A 1065 -13.74 -50.78 10.36
N VAL A 1066 -14.03 -50.95 11.65
CA VAL A 1066 -14.07 -49.83 12.61
C VAL A 1066 -12.69 -49.18 12.74
N ILE A 1067 -11.61 -49.97 12.85
CA ILE A 1067 -10.24 -49.43 12.93
C ILE A 1067 -9.89 -48.67 11.66
N GLN A 1068 -10.23 -49.19 10.48
CA GLN A 1068 -10.01 -48.49 9.22
C GLN A 1068 -10.72 -47.14 9.22
N ALA A 1069 -11.99 -47.08 9.64
CA ALA A 1069 -12.74 -45.83 9.72
C ALA A 1069 -12.14 -44.83 10.72
N ILE A 1070 -11.65 -45.29 11.88
CA ILE A 1070 -11.01 -44.44 12.89
C ILE A 1070 -9.69 -43.87 12.34
N MET A 1071 -8.87 -44.71 11.72
CA MET A 1071 -7.58 -44.33 11.15
C MET A 1071 -7.74 -43.32 10.02
N ASP A 1072 -8.63 -43.59 9.06
CA ASP A 1072 -8.84 -42.72 7.92
C ASP A 1072 -9.45 -41.36 8.34
N SER A 1073 -10.17 -41.29 9.47
CA SER A 1073 -10.74 -40.05 9.98
C SER A 1073 -9.77 -39.20 10.82
N PHE A 1074 -8.95 -39.82 11.67
CA PHE A 1074 -8.10 -39.10 12.61
C PHE A 1074 -6.68 -38.86 12.12
N VAL A 1075 -6.06 -39.81 11.41
CA VAL A 1075 -4.66 -39.67 10.95
C VAL A 1075 -4.40 -38.36 10.21
N PRO A 1076 -5.31 -37.85 9.35
CA PRO A 1076 -5.07 -36.57 8.68
C PRO A 1076 -5.08 -35.34 9.60
N ARG A 1077 -5.70 -35.44 10.79
CA ARG A 1077 -5.86 -34.34 11.75
C ARG A 1077 -4.75 -34.31 12.79
N LEU A 1078 -4.11 -35.45 13.08
CA LEU A 1078 -3.15 -35.57 14.16
C LEU A 1078 -1.75 -35.04 13.80
N VAL A 1079 -1.02 -34.58 14.82
CA VAL A 1079 0.40 -34.22 14.68
C VAL A 1079 1.23 -35.51 14.69
N ALA A 1080 2.44 -35.48 14.13
CA ALA A 1080 3.27 -36.68 13.97
C ALA A 1080 3.52 -37.44 15.29
N ASP A 1081 3.76 -36.73 16.39
CA ASP A 1081 4.02 -37.33 17.71
C ASP A 1081 2.79 -38.10 18.24
N ASP A 1082 1.60 -37.55 18.00
CA ASP A 1082 0.32 -38.12 18.43
C ASP A 1082 -0.10 -39.35 17.59
N LEU A 1083 0.47 -39.55 16.39
CA LEU A 1083 0.21 -40.75 15.57
C LEU A 1083 0.77 -42.02 16.23
N VAL A 1084 1.89 -41.92 16.94
CA VAL A 1084 2.47 -43.07 17.65
C VAL A 1084 1.58 -43.46 18.83
N LEU A 1085 1.09 -42.47 19.57
CA LEU A 1085 0.15 -42.67 20.67
C LEU A 1085 -1.19 -43.28 20.20
N LEU A 1086 -1.74 -42.78 19.09
CA LEU A 1086 -2.95 -43.35 18.48
C LEU A 1086 -2.79 -44.84 18.17
N ASN A 1087 -1.67 -45.24 17.56
CA ASN A 1087 -1.40 -46.64 17.23
C ASN A 1087 -1.27 -47.52 18.49
N SER A 1088 -0.65 -47.00 19.55
CA SER A 1088 -0.57 -47.70 20.85
C SER A 1088 -1.97 -47.91 21.44
N LEU A 1089 -2.78 -46.86 21.51
CA LEU A 1089 -4.14 -46.92 22.04
C LEU A 1089 -5.05 -47.86 21.24
N LEU A 1090 -4.91 -47.89 19.91
CA LEU A 1090 -5.66 -48.80 19.06
C LEU A 1090 -5.30 -50.26 19.32
N ASN A 1091 -4.01 -50.58 19.48
CA ASN A 1091 -3.56 -51.93 19.80
C ASN A 1091 -4.05 -52.40 21.18
N ASP A 1092 -4.16 -51.49 22.15
CA ASP A 1092 -4.68 -51.79 23.49
C ASP A 1092 -6.19 -52.10 23.47
N VAL A 1093 -6.98 -51.34 22.71
CA VAL A 1093 -8.46 -51.51 22.65
C VAL A 1093 -8.88 -52.63 21.69
N PHE A 1094 -8.13 -52.81 20.58
CA PHE A 1094 -8.38 -53.81 19.54
C PHE A 1094 -7.15 -54.70 19.29
N PRO A 1095 -6.81 -55.60 20.24
CA PRO A 1095 -5.70 -56.52 20.06
C PRO A 1095 -5.95 -57.46 18.87
N ASN A 1096 -4.91 -57.65 18.03
CA ASN A 1096 -4.88 -58.54 16.85
C ASN A 1096 -5.63 -58.05 15.58
N ALA A 1097 -6.10 -56.81 15.52
CA ALA A 1097 -6.73 -56.28 14.32
C ALA A 1097 -5.74 -55.43 13.49
N THR A 1098 -5.54 -55.77 12.21
CA THR A 1098 -4.56 -55.10 11.34
C THR A 1098 -5.19 -54.00 10.48
N TYR A 1099 -4.57 -52.82 10.44
CA TYR A 1099 -4.96 -51.74 9.52
C TYR A 1099 -4.36 -51.96 8.12
N ASN A 1100 -5.23 -52.14 7.12
CA ASN A 1100 -4.84 -52.23 5.71
C ASN A 1100 -5.26 -50.95 4.97
N ARG A 1101 -4.29 -50.07 4.68
CA ARG A 1101 -4.54 -48.82 3.94
C ARG A 1101 -4.86 -49.11 2.47
N PRO A 1102 -5.93 -48.56 1.88
CA PRO A 1102 -6.18 -48.67 0.45
C PRO A 1102 -5.05 -47.97 -0.33
N PRO A 1103 -4.39 -48.64 -1.30
CA PRO A 1103 -3.14 -48.15 -1.89
C PRO A 1103 -3.33 -47.02 -2.91
N MET A 1104 -4.55 -46.77 -3.42
CA MET A 1104 -4.92 -45.71 -4.37
C MET A 1104 -3.89 -45.48 -5.50
N THR A 1105 -3.36 -46.57 -6.07
CA THR A 1105 -2.19 -46.57 -6.98
C THR A 1105 -2.38 -45.66 -8.20
N ARG A 1106 -3.54 -45.74 -8.87
CA ARG A 1106 -3.83 -44.91 -10.04
C ARG A 1106 -3.81 -43.40 -9.74
N LEU A 1107 -4.36 -42.99 -8.59
CA LEU A 1107 -4.36 -41.58 -8.20
C LEU A 1107 -2.93 -41.10 -7.89
N ARG A 1108 -2.12 -41.97 -7.28
CA ARG A 1108 -0.71 -41.70 -6.99
C ARG A 1108 0.10 -41.44 -8.27
N GLU A 1109 -0.07 -42.28 -9.29
CA GLU A 1109 0.60 -42.14 -10.58
C GLU A 1109 0.23 -40.83 -11.28
N GLU A 1110 -1.06 -40.45 -11.28
CA GLU A 1110 -1.50 -39.20 -11.90
C GLU A 1110 -1.01 -37.94 -11.15
N ILE A 1111 -0.95 -37.96 -9.81
CA ILE A 1111 -0.39 -36.86 -9.03
C ILE A 1111 1.08 -36.63 -9.40
N GLU A 1112 1.86 -37.72 -9.50
CA GLU A 1112 3.27 -37.64 -9.91
C GLU A 1112 3.43 -37.11 -11.34
N ASN A 1113 2.54 -37.48 -12.25
CA ASN A 1113 2.54 -36.97 -13.63
C ASN A 1113 2.25 -35.47 -13.70
N VAL A 1114 1.22 -34.99 -13.00
CA VAL A 1114 0.84 -33.56 -12.98
C VAL A 1114 1.93 -32.71 -12.33
N ALA A 1115 2.50 -33.17 -11.22
CA ALA A 1115 3.59 -32.45 -10.55
C ALA A 1115 4.83 -32.33 -11.44
N LYS A 1116 5.18 -33.37 -12.22
CA LYS A 1116 6.23 -33.30 -13.23
C LYS A 1116 5.93 -32.25 -14.30
N GLN A 1117 4.68 -32.14 -14.77
CA GLN A 1117 4.27 -31.13 -15.76
C GLN A 1117 4.36 -29.70 -15.21
N MET A 1118 4.07 -29.51 -13.92
CA MET A 1118 4.13 -28.21 -13.24
C MET A 1118 5.54 -27.87 -12.70
N PHE A 1119 6.54 -28.72 -12.97
CA PHE A 1119 7.91 -28.59 -12.46
C PHE A 1119 8.01 -28.55 -10.92
N LEU A 1120 7.13 -29.29 -10.24
CA LEU A 1120 7.11 -29.43 -8.78
C LEU A 1120 7.90 -30.67 -8.32
N VAL A 1121 8.54 -30.58 -7.15
CA VAL A 1121 9.25 -31.71 -6.52
C VAL A 1121 8.27 -32.51 -5.66
N CYS A 1122 7.99 -33.75 -6.08
CA CYS A 1122 7.17 -34.68 -5.31
C CYS A 1122 7.97 -35.38 -4.21
N ASP A 1123 7.75 -35.00 -2.96
CA ASP A 1123 8.16 -35.82 -1.82
C ASP A 1123 7.11 -36.89 -1.50
N LYS A 1124 7.53 -38.04 -0.95
CA LYS A 1124 6.62 -39.14 -0.59
C LYS A 1124 5.59 -38.71 0.45
N LEU A 1125 6.01 -37.92 1.46
CA LEU A 1125 5.11 -37.41 2.49
C LEU A 1125 4.09 -36.43 1.91
N TRP A 1126 4.51 -35.62 0.94
CA TRP A 1126 3.61 -34.69 0.25
C TRP A 1126 2.52 -35.44 -0.51
N ILE A 1127 2.89 -36.48 -1.28
CA ILE A 1127 1.91 -37.35 -1.96
C ILE A 1127 0.93 -37.97 -0.97
N GLU A 1128 1.41 -38.47 0.18
CA GLU A 1128 0.53 -39.02 1.21
C GLU A 1128 -0.46 -38.00 1.76
N LYS A 1129 -0.04 -36.73 1.93
CA LYS A 1129 -0.93 -35.65 2.37
C LYS A 1129 -1.97 -35.29 1.31
N VAL A 1130 -1.62 -35.31 0.02
CA VAL A 1130 -2.59 -35.13 -1.07
C VAL A 1130 -3.63 -36.26 -1.10
N LEU A 1131 -3.20 -37.51 -0.90
CA LEU A 1131 -4.12 -38.65 -0.79
C LEU A 1131 -5.05 -38.53 0.43
N GLN A 1132 -4.53 -38.12 1.58
CA GLN A 1132 -5.35 -37.83 2.77
C GLN A 1132 -6.36 -36.71 2.52
N LEU A 1133 -5.95 -35.64 1.84
CA LEU A 1133 -6.82 -34.54 1.47
C LEU A 1133 -7.96 -35.01 0.57
N TYR A 1134 -7.66 -35.81 -0.45
CA TYR A 1134 -8.68 -36.41 -1.31
C TYR A 1134 -9.67 -37.27 -0.51
N GLN A 1135 -9.16 -38.12 0.39
CA GLN A 1135 -10.01 -38.95 1.26
C GLN A 1135 -10.94 -38.11 2.14
N ILE A 1136 -10.43 -37.06 2.78
CA ILE A 1136 -11.26 -36.16 3.60
C ILE A 1136 -12.27 -35.38 2.77
N THR A 1137 -11.89 -34.96 1.55
CA THR A 1137 -12.78 -34.22 0.65
C THR A 1137 -14.00 -35.04 0.24
N ASN A 1138 -13.82 -36.35 0.08
CA ASN A 1138 -14.94 -37.27 -0.17
C ASN A 1138 -15.84 -37.47 1.06
N LEU A 1139 -15.35 -37.17 2.26
CA LEU A 1139 -16.06 -37.37 3.53
C LEU A 1139 -16.76 -36.09 4.05
N ASN A 1140 -16.17 -34.91 3.84
CA ASN A 1140 -16.62 -33.64 4.42
C ASN A 1140 -16.84 -32.56 3.36
N HIS A 1141 -17.90 -31.75 3.53
CA HIS A 1141 -18.23 -30.63 2.63
C HIS A 1141 -17.28 -29.43 2.74
N GLY A 1142 -16.53 -29.32 3.84
CA GLY A 1142 -15.58 -28.24 4.08
C GLY A 1142 -14.36 -28.78 4.82
N LEU A 1143 -13.19 -28.21 4.50
CA LEU A 1143 -11.90 -28.67 5.00
C LEU A 1143 -11.00 -27.47 5.28
N MET A 1144 -10.12 -27.63 6.26
CA MET A 1144 -9.14 -26.63 6.65
C MET A 1144 -7.77 -27.25 6.54
N LEU A 1145 -6.89 -26.60 5.78
CA LEU A 1145 -5.47 -26.93 5.73
C LEU A 1145 -4.76 -26.08 6.78
N VAL A 1146 -4.10 -26.74 7.74
CA VAL A 1146 -3.42 -26.09 8.86
C VAL A 1146 -1.95 -26.45 8.83
N GLY A 1147 -1.10 -25.44 8.93
CA GLY A 1147 0.34 -25.60 9.04
C GLY A 1147 1.07 -24.27 8.95
N PRO A 1148 2.41 -24.29 9.07
CA PRO A 1148 3.22 -23.08 9.01
C PRO A 1148 3.22 -22.45 7.61
N THR A 1149 3.61 -21.18 7.53
CA THR A 1149 3.81 -20.48 6.25
C THR A 1149 4.82 -21.22 5.37
N CYS A 1150 4.61 -21.21 4.05
CA CYS A 1150 5.51 -21.80 3.04
C CYS A 1150 5.70 -23.33 3.10
N CYS A 1151 4.76 -24.10 3.65
CA CYS A 1151 4.82 -25.57 3.65
C CYS A 1151 4.16 -26.26 2.44
N GLY A 1152 3.85 -25.52 1.36
CA GLY A 1152 3.30 -26.08 0.13
C GLY A 1152 1.81 -26.46 0.22
N MET A 1153 1.01 -25.66 0.96
CA MET A 1153 -0.45 -25.81 1.04
C MET A 1153 -1.22 -25.19 -0.15
N LEU A 1154 -0.67 -24.11 -0.73
CA LEU A 1154 -1.13 -23.48 -1.98
C LEU A 1154 -0.33 -24.06 -3.14
#